data_AF-A0A9P4YPB8-F1
#
_entry.id   AF-A0A9P4YPB8-F1
#
_cell.length_a   1.000
_cell.length_b   1.000
_cell.length_c   1.000
_cell.angle_alpha   90.00
_cell.angle_beta   90.00
_cell.angle_gamma   90.00
#
_symmetry.space_group_name_H-M   'P 1'
#
loop_
_entity.id
_entity.type
_entity.pdbx_description
1 polymer ?
#
loop_
_entity_poly.entity_id
_entity_poly.type
_entity_poly.pdbx_seq_one_letter_code
_entity_poly.pdbx_strand_id
1 'polypeptide(L)'
;MPSSKRKNRESQSPPTSNTRQRFSTRVASRRAEEIEKEGQDAIRSDSVERAVRKLKEMEDQLQNIVRKERRAVETSRLDDKLADGKTRIDNAKLPRTSIPINHVINGKPGDHGSSSDLDTGEDDSVPWTSDAAKDQEEVERGARRAPPVNSERLPLPWTGRLGYACLNTYLRASNPPVFSSRTCRISSIIDHRYPLEKPDQPEHAVKNRPDKTKKADERLGVEYVREIGLANARDVKKVLRWNDRFGIKFMRLSSDMFPFASHRDYGYELAPFAASTLAEIGQVAAELGHRLTVHPGQYTQLGSPRKEVVTAAVRDLEYHDEMLSLLRLPEQADRDAVMILHLGGTFGDKAATMDRFRDNFRSLLSEAIKRRLVLENDDVSWTVHDLLPLCEELNIPLVLDFHHHNILFDQDKIREGTRDIIDLYDRIAATWTRKGIRQKMHYSEQTASAITPRERRKHSARVRTLPPCPDGMDLMIEAKDKEQAVFELMRTFKLPGYDLFNDIIPYERDDESPTSSRSKNKNTKKNAADHSFLSWFKGLPGASFSDDISIIDLRSRGAGRGIVATRDISPDTTLFTIPRKGIIDVETSDIAKRLPDLFRANLSAREGTREDGNAADDSPKQDSWSGLILILIYEFLRGQDSPWKPYFDILPQTFETPMFWTDEELDELQASPTRGKVGRENAEAMFRASILPVIRQNPELFASSEVASDDQLIGLAHRMGSTIMAYAFDLENEDEQEENPDEEWVEDRQAKSVMGMVPMADILNADAEFNAHVNHGDESLSVVSLRPIKAGDEILNYYGPHPNSELLRRYGYVTDKHARHDVVELPWSDVERAMASELGVSTDKLSGIRKGLDDEEFEDTFVLEREAGDIGPDGMFEGPPGGVLVPEELTEQLKFFVKAVKKLDPEAVPEKRKRREIMESILARAVVALEARYPTSVEEDERLLSQGGLSERHRMAVVVRLGEKRLLRETKAQLAQSAEQETEGSSGKKAKRS
;
A
#
# COMPACT_ATOMS: atom_id res chain seq x y z
N MET A 1 35.17 -80.40 36.50
CA MET A 1 36.35 -81.28 36.35
C MET A 1 36.91 -81.10 34.94
N PRO A 2 38.21 -80.92 34.71
CA PRO A 2 39.28 -80.47 35.63
C PRO A 2 40.07 -79.23 35.10
N SER A 3 41.00 -78.73 35.93
CA SER A 3 42.24 -77.96 35.65
C SER A 3 42.38 -77.12 34.35
N SER A 4 42.60 -75.79 34.36
CA SER A 4 43.50 -74.90 35.14
C SER A 4 44.98 -74.87 34.73
N LYS A 5 45.50 -73.64 34.54
CA LYS A 5 46.89 -73.24 34.85
C LYS A 5 46.90 -71.75 35.23
N ARG A 6 47.57 -71.43 36.35
CA ARG A 6 47.61 -70.11 36.99
C ARG A 6 49.07 -69.81 37.37
N LYS A 7 49.51 -68.56 37.23
CA LYS A 7 50.47 -67.83 38.11
C LYS A 7 50.48 -66.35 37.62
N ASN A 8 50.34 -65.30 38.44
CA ASN A 8 51.01 -64.91 39.72
C ASN A 8 52.47 -64.50 39.50
N ARG A 9 53.07 -63.48 40.15
CA ARG A 9 52.76 -62.54 41.27
C ARG A 9 53.81 -61.37 41.16
N GLU A 10 53.96 -60.27 41.92
CA GLU A 10 53.40 -59.57 43.11
C GLU A 10 54.02 -58.13 43.10
N SER A 11 53.65 -57.08 43.86
CA SER A 11 52.36 -56.52 44.38
C SER A 11 52.65 -55.18 45.12
N GLN A 12 51.82 -54.78 46.10
CA GLN A 12 52.07 -53.82 47.21
C GLN A 12 51.93 -52.30 46.97
N SER A 13 51.73 -51.60 48.10
CA SER A 13 51.31 -50.21 48.30
C SER A 13 52.00 -49.65 49.57
N PRO A 14 51.65 -48.44 50.04
CA PRO A 14 52.02 -47.09 49.59
C PRO A 14 53.22 -46.53 50.43
N PRO A 15 53.57 -45.23 50.35
CA PRO A 15 53.05 -44.28 51.36
C PRO A 15 52.82 -42.84 50.84
N THR A 16 52.70 -41.85 51.74
CA THR A 16 52.13 -40.51 51.52
C THR A 16 53.11 -39.33 51.54
N SER A 17 52.66 -38.21 50.96
CA SER A 17 53.11 -36.82 51.15
C SER A 17 54.44 -36.36 50.52
N ASN A 18 54.39 -35.19 49.83
CA ASN A 18 54.95 -33.95 50.37
C ASN A 18 54.36 -32.72 49.63
N THR A 19 54.14 -31.59 50.32
CA THR A 19 53.39 -30.44 49.81
C THR A 19 54.17 -29.13 49.97
N ARG A 20 54.98 -28.76 48.96
CA ARG A 20 55.51 -27.36 48.86
C ARG A 20 56.02 -26.89 47.48
N GLN A 21 56.25 -27.78 46.51
CA GLN A 21 57.02 -27.43 45.30
C GLN A 21 56.19 -27.08 44.04
N ARG A 22 54.88 -26.79 44.18
CA ARG A 22 53.94 -26.55 43.04
C ARG A 22 53.49 -25.09 42.84
N PHE A 23 53.98 -24.13 43.62
CA PHE A 23 53.53 -22.73 43.54
C PHE A 23 54.38 -21.82 42.63
N SER A 24 55.67 -22.09 42.44
CA SER A 24 56.55 -21.23 41.61
C SER A 24 56.26 -21.38 40.11
N THR A 25 56.22 -22.62 39.60
CA THR A 25 56.02 -22.93 38.18
C THR A 25 54.67 -22.51 37.61
N ARG A 26 53.66 -22.25 38.45
CA ARG A 26 52.29 -21.91 38.02
C ARG A 26 52.05 -20.41 37.80
N VAL A 27 52.96 -19.55 38.25
CA VAL A 27 52.92 -18.10 37.99
C VAL A 27 53.71 -17.76 36.73
N ALA A 28 54.80 -18.48 36.47
CA ALA A 28 55.62 -18.31 35.27
C ALA A 28 54.89 -18.70 33.97
N SER A 29 54.12 -19.81 33.93
CA SER A 29 53.41 -20.19 32.70
C SER A 29 52.30 -19.21 32.35
N ARG A 30 51.47 -18.80 33.32
CA ARG A 30 50.40 -17.82 33.10
C ARG A 30 50.89 -16.51 32.52
N ARG A 31 52.02 -15.99 33.01
CA ARG A 31 52.58 -14.73 32.50
C ARG A 31 53.20 -14.88 31.09
N ALA A 32 53.60 -16.10 30.69
CA ALA A 32 53.97 -16.38 29.31
C ALA A 32 52.74 -16.51 28.40
N GLU A 33 51.71 -17.25 28.86
CA GLU A 33 50.42 -17.42 28.19
C GLU A 33 49.71 -16.06 27.94
N GLU A 34 49.77 -15.13 28.91
CA GLU A 34 49.22 -13.77 28.77
C GLU A 34 49.98 -12.94 27.72
N ILE A 35 51.33 -12.99 27.70
CA ILE A 35 52.15 -12.26 26.73
C ILE A 35 52.00 -12.81 25.31
N GLU A 36 51.90 -14.15 25.14
CA GLU A 36 51.56 -14.73 23.83
C GLU A 36 50.17 -14.28 23.35
N LYS A 37 49.22 -14.13 24.27
CA LYS A 37 47.84 -13.75 23.94
C LYS A 37 47.72 -12.27 23.57
N GLU A 38 48.34 -11.36 24.32
CA GLU A 38 48.44 -9.95 23.96
C GLU A 38 49.16 -9.76 22.61
N GLY A 39 50.20 -10.55 22.33
CA GLY A 39 50.86 -10.59 21.03
C GLY A 39 49.95 -11.06 19.89
N GLN A 40 49.17 -12.13 20.10
CA GLN A 40 48.24 -12.66 19.09
C GLN A 40 47.05 -11.73 18.82
N ASP A 41 46.49 -11.10 19.85
CA ASP A 41 45.37 -10.17 19.70
C ASP A 41 45.82 -8.82 19.10
N ALA A 42 47.05 -8.35 19.37
CA ALA A 42 47.65 -7.22 18.64
C ALA A 42 47.87 -7.53 17.15
N ILE A 43 48.39 -8.72 16.82
CA ILE A 43 48.56 -9.18 15.43
C ILE A 43 47.19 -9.32 14.72
N ARG A 44 46.13 -9.73 15.45
CA ARG A 44 44.75 -9.72 14.93
C ARG A 44 44.24 -8.30 14.68
N SER A 45 44.45 -7.35 15.58
CA SER A 45 44.01 -5.97 15.39
C SER A 45 44.64 -5.36 14.12
N ASP A 46 45.96 -5.47 13.98
CA ASP A 46 46.71 -4.98 12.81
C ASP A 46 46.42 -5.81 11.53
N SER A 47 45.93 -7.05 11.63
CA SER A 47 45.41 -7.77 10.45
C SER A 47 44.02 -7.31 10.02
N VAL A 48 43.13 -7.00 10.98
CA VAL A 48 41.78 -6.49 10.72
C VAL A 48 41.81 -5.07 10.18
N GLU A 49 42.61 -4.15 10.74
CA GLU A 49 42.74 -2.79 10.19
C GLU A 49 43.32 -2.79 8.77
N ARG A 50 44.29 -3.68 8.47
CA ARG A 50 44.79 -3.85 7.10
C ARG A 50 43.77 -4.50 6.16
N ALA A 51 42.89 -5.36 6.65
CA ALA A 51 41.78 -5.91 5.86
C ALA A 51 40.72 -4.84 5.57
N VAL A 52 40.30 -4.06 6.57
CA VAL A 52 39.35 -2.94 6.40
C VAL A 52 39.92 -1.87 5.47
N ARG A 53 41.21 -1.53 5.60
CA ARG A 53 41.84 -0.57 4.68
C ARG A 53 41.91 -1.11 3.25
N LYS A 54 42.24 -2.40 3.04
CA LYS A 54 42.19 -3.03 1.72
C LYS A 54 40.78 -3.05 1.12
N LEU A 55 39.76 -3.36 1.92
CA LEU A 55 38.36 -3.33 1.47
C LEU A 55 37.96 -1.93 1.01
N LYS A 56 38.37 -0.89 1.74
CA LYS A 56 38.14 0.50 1.36
C LYS A 56 38.94 0.94 0.12
N GLU A 57 40.21 0.55 0.03
CA GLU A 57 41.04 0.76 -1.17
C GLU A 57 40.42 0.05 -2.40
N MET A 58 39.79 -1.12 -2.23
CA MET A 58 39.05 -1.83 -3.28
C MET A 58 37.70 -1.18 -3.61
N GLU A 59 36.98 -0.65 -2.62
CA GLU A 59 35.72 0.08 -2.82
C GLU A 59 35.96 1.39 -3.61
N ASP A 60 36.97 2.17 -3.22
CA ASP A 60 37.39 3.37 -3.96
C ASP A 60 37.87 3.03 -5.39
N GLN A 61 38.51 1.88 -5.59
CA GLN A 61 38.83 1.39 -6.95
C GLN A 61 37.57 1.01 -7.74
N LEU A 62 36.63 0.27 -7.15
CA LEU A 62 35.35 -0.09 -7.78
C LEU A 62 34.54 1.15 -8.17
N GLN A 63 34.37 2.12 -7.28
CA GLN A 63 33.66 3.36 -7.60
C GLN A 63 34.34 4.15 -8.74
N ASN A 64 35.67 4.12 -8.82
CA ASN A 64 36.40 4.78 -9.91
C ASN A 64 36.39 4.00 -11.23
N ILE A 65 36.34 2.66 -11.19
CA ILE A 65 36.12 1.82 -12.37
C ILE A 65 34.71 2.08 -12.92
N VAL A 66 33.67 1.98 -12.10
CA VAL A 66 32.27 2.26 -12.50
C VAL A 66 32.11 3.67 -13.05
N ARG A 67 32.75 4.70 -12.47
CA ARG A 67 32.76 6.07 -13.04
C ARG A 67 33.49 6.16 -14.39
N LYS A 68 34.50 5.34 -14.62
CA LYS A 68 35.28 5.31 -15.87
C LYS A 68 34.55 4.55 -16.98
N GLU A 69 33.90 3.45 -16.63
CA GLU A 69 33.05 2.66 -17.53
C GLU A 69 31.78 3.42 -17.92
N ARG A 70 31.10 4.06 -16.95
CA ARG A 70 29.97 4.95 -17.24
C ARG A 70 30.36 6.08 -18.19
N ARG A 71 31.52 6.72 -17.98
CA ARG A 71 32.06 7.72 -18.92
C ARG A 71 32.39 7.14 -20.29
N ALA A 72 32.90 5.91 -20.37
CA ALA A 72 33.18 5.26 -21.65
C ALA A 72 31.90 5.00 -22.46
N VAL A 73 30.82 4.56 -21.80
CA VAL A 73 29.48 4.37 -22.38
C VAL A 73 28.82 5.71 -22.76
N GLU A 74 29.01 6.75 -21.95
CA GLU A 74 28.57 8.12 -22.27
C GLU A 74 29.32 8.67 -23.50
N THR A 75 30.61 8.36 -23.69
CA THR A 75 31.35 8.74 -24.92
C THR A 75 30.98 7.89 -26.14
N SER A 76 30.80 6.58 -26.01
CA SER A 76 30.51 5.71 -27.17
C SER A 76 29.11 5.92 -27.75
N ARG A 77 28.21 6.63 -27.05
CA ARG A 77 26.91 7.07 -27.57
C ARG A 77 26.94 8.38 -28.36
N LEU A 78 28.11 9.02 -28.52
CA LEU A 78 28.24 10.32 -29.23
C LEU A 78 28.83 10.23 -30.64
N ASP A 79 29.55 9.15 -30.98
CA ASP A 79 30.23 9.04 -32.29
C ASP A 79 29.29 8.58 -33.44
N ASP A 80 28.16 7.94 -33.14
CA ASP A 80 27.22 7.36 -34.13
C ASP A 80 26.30 8.38 -34.85
N LYS A 81 26.69 9.67 -34.93
CA LYS A 81 25.92 10.73 -35.61
C LYS A 81 26.71 11.63 -36.58
N LEU A 82 27.80 11.13 -37.17
CA LEU A 82 28.60 11.87 -38.19
C LEU A 82 28.96 11.08 -39.47
N ALA A 83 28.01 10.35 -40.04
CA ALA A 83 27.94 9.95 -41.47
C ALA A 83 26.46 9.70 -41.82
N ASP A 84 25.93 9.90 -43.02
CA ASP A 84 26.43 10.41 -44.33
C ASP A 84 25.35 11.42 -44.85
N GLY A 85 25.33 12.09 -46.01
CA GLY A 85 26.13 12.05 -47.23
C GLY A 85 25.32 12.73 -48.34
N LYS A 86 25.78 13.87 -48.91
CA LYS A 86 25.03 14.63 -49.92
C LYS A 86 25.29 14.14 -51.35
N THR A 87 24.26 13.69 -52.07
CA THR A 87 24.27 13.73 -53.56
C THR A 87 22.88 13.86 -54.20
N ARG A 88 22.84 14.46 -55.40
CA ARG A 88 21.65 14.63 -56.27
C ARG A 88 21.65 13.60 -57.42
N ILE A 89 20.47 13.19 -57.89
CA ILE A 89 20.17 12.87 -59.30
C ILE A 89 18.73 13.38 -59.59
N ASP A 90 18.43 13.79 -60.84
CA ASP A 90 17.24 14.56 -61.21
C ASP A 90 16.12 13.80 -61.97
N ASN A 91 14.93 14.43 -62.02
CA ASN A 91 13.92 14.43 -63.12
C ASN A 91 13.08 13.16 -63.47
N ALA A 92 11.76 13.24 -63.21
CA ALA A 92 10.70 12.86 -64.18
C ALA A 92 9.28 13.44 -63.89
N LYS A 93 8.86 14.39 -64.74
CA LYS A 93 7.49 14.83 -65.16
C LYS A 93 6.21 14.28 -64.47
N LEU A 94 5.41 15.22 -63.93
CA LEU A 94 4.02 15.65 -64.29
C LEU A 94 3.04 14.67 -65.02
N PRO A 95 1.69 14.76 -64.83
CA PRO A 95 0.94 16.03 -64.63
C PRO A 95 -0.24 16.05 -63.60
N ARG A 96 -0.87 17.22 -63.47
CA ARG A 96 -2.13 17.49 -62.73
C ARG A 96 -3.38 17.11 -63.54
N THR A 97 -4.51 16.87 -62.86
CA THR A 97 -5.88 17.11 -63.35
C THR A 97 -6.71 17.83 -62.26
N SER A 98 -7.86 18.42 -62.59
CA SER A 98 -8.47 19.47 -61.75
C SER A 98 -9.92 19.85 -62.11
N ILE A 99 -10.77 20.13 -61.10
CA ILE A 99 -11.95 21.06 -61.12
C ILE A 99 -13.18 20.55 -61.95
N PRO A 100 -14.46 20.96 -61.73
CA PRO A 100 -15.23 21.45 -60.53
C PRO A 100 -16.55 20.66 -60.26
N ILE A 101 -17.28 20.93 -59.16
CA ILE A 101 -18.70 21.43 -59.07
C ILE A 101 -18.86 22.14 -57.66
N ASN A 102 -19.86 22.98 -57.36
CA ASN A 102 -20.01 24.42 -57.67
C ASN A 102 -21.26 25.03 -56.96
N HIS A 103 -21.09 26.03 -56.05
CA HIS A 103 -22.13 26.88 -55.41
C HIS A 103 -23.25 26.19 -54.56
N VAL A 104 -24.06 26.85 -53.69
CA VAL A 104 -24.60 28.24 -53.55
C VAL A 104 -24.58 28.67 -52.05
N ILE A 105 -23.87 29.71 -51.60
CA ILE A 105 -24.22 31.17 -51.46
C ILE A 105 -25.45 31.53 -50.59
N ASN A 106 -25.20 32.09 -49.39
CA ASN A 106 -25.81 33.31 -48.80
C ASN A 106 -25.26 33.50 -47.37
N GLY A 107 -24.98 34.71 -46.84
CA GLY A 107 -24.94 36.05 -47.45
C GLY A 107 -24.22 37.05 -46.52
N LYS A 108 -23.43 37.96 -47.10
CA LYS A 108 -22.79 39.15 -46.46
C LYS A 108 -23.72 40.39 -46.64
N PRO A 109 -23.48 41.62 -46.11
CA PRO A 109 -22.17 42.19 -45.75
C PRO A 109 -22.09 43.07 -44.47
N GLY A 110 -20.87 43.52 -44.16
CA GLY A 110 -20.58 44.83 -43.54
C GLY A 110 -19.76 45.69 -44.52
N ASP A 111 -19.64 47.00 -44.28
CA ASP A 111 -18.99 47.97 -45.18
C ASP A 111 -17.65 48.52 -44.62
N HIS A 112 -16.89 49.24 -45.45
CA HIS A 112 -15.49 49.64 -45.28
C HIS A 112 -15.26 50.95 -44.47
N GLY A 113 -14.02 51.23 -44.01
CA GLY A 113 -13.72 52.53 -43.37
C GLY A 113 -12.31 52.87 -42.85
N SER A 114 -11.22 52.53 -43.55
CA SER A 114 -9.89 53.22 -43.52
C SER A 114 -9.20 53.69 -42.20
N SER A 115 -8.09 53.02 -41.87
CA SER A 115 -6.69 53.54 -41.77
C SER A 115 -6.07 54.22 -40.52
N SER A 116 -4.74 53.97 -40.45
CA SER A 116 -3.61 54.77 -39.88
C SER A 116 -3.25 54.72 -38.39
N ASP A 117 -2.13 54.01 -38.15
CA ASP A 117 -0.90 54.40 -37.41
C ASP A 117 -0.74 54.18 -35.89
N LEU A 118 0.25 53.31 -35.57
CA LEU A 118 1.29 53.36 -34.50
C LEU A 118 0.84 53.54 -33.03
N ASP A 119 1.28 52.72 -32.06
CA ASP A 119 2.69 52.51 -31.66
C ASP A 119 2.93 51.16 -30.91
N THR A 120 4.11 50.99 -30.28
CA THR A 120 4.68 49.73 -29.77
C THR A 120 4.09 49.12 -28.47
N GLY A 121 4.28 47.80 -28.33
CA GLY A 121 4.18 47.03 -27.08
C GLY A 121 4.39 45.54 -27.35
N GLU A 122 5.54 44.98 -26.96
CA GLU A 122 5.89 43.57 -27.19
C GLU A 122 5.36 42.66 -26.06
N ASP A 123 4.76 41.53 -26.43
CA ASP A 123 4.27 40.46 -25.54
C ASP A 123 4.88 39.12 -26.02
N ASP A 124 5.80 38.57 -25.22
CA ASP A 124 6.54 37.33 -25.52
C ASP A 124 6.08 36.22 -24.56
N SER A 125 4.86 35.72 -24.78
CA SER A 125 4.26 34.64 -23.99
C SER A 125 4.95 33.30 -24.28
N VAL A 126 5.77 32.80 -23.35
CA VAL A 126 6.38 31.46 -23.42
C VAL A 126 5.55 30.46 -22.60
N PRO A 127 5.01 29.36 -23.19
CA PRO A 127 4.14 28.44 -22.47
C PRO A 127 4.85 27.64 -21.37
N TRP A 128 4.24 27.57 -20.19
CA TRP A 128 4.51 26.52 -19.21
C TRP A 128 3.85 25.21 -19.67
N THR A 129 4.62 24.14 -19.79
CA THR A 129 4.12 22.76 -19.94
C THR A 129 4.41 22.00 -18.65
N SER A 130 3.35 21.67 -17.90
CA SER A 130 3.38 21.07 -16.57
C SER A 130 3.48 19.54 -16.60
N ASP A 131 4.06 18.94 -15.55
CA ASP A 131 4.08 17.48 -15.41
C ASP A 131 2.68 16.86 -15.18
N ALA A 132 1.70 17.64 -14.73
CA ALA A 132 0.28 17.26 -14.78
C ALA A 132 -0.21 16.87 -16.21
N ALA A 133 0.50 17.29 -17.27
CA ALA A 133 0.22 16.83 -18.63
C ALA A 133 0.77 15.42 -18.92
N LYS A 134 1.77 14.92 -18.18
CA LYS A 134 2.24 13.52 -18.26
C LYS A 134 1.27 12.58 -17.59
N ASP A 135 0.80 12.90 -16.39
CA ASP A 135 -0.22 12.08 -15.69
C ASP A 135 -1.51 12.03 -16.53
N GLN A 136 -1.90 13.17 -17.10
CA GLN A 136 -3.00 13.25 -18.05
C GLN A 136 -2.71 12.48 -19.36
N GLU A 137 -1.49 12.49 -19.90
CA GLU A 137 -1.12 11.68 -21.08
C GLU A 137 -1.10 10.18 -20.77
N GLU A 138 -0.60 9.74 -19.61
CA GLU A 138 -0.62 8.36 -19.11
C GLU A 138 -2.07 7.85 -18.98
N VAL A 139 -2.94 8.62 -18.31
CA VAL A 139 -4.35 8.30 -18.15
C VAL A 139 -5.10 8.34 -19.49
N GLU A 140 -4.85 9.33 -20.35
CA GLU A 140 -5.40 9.37 -21.71
C GLU A 140 -4.92 8.19 -22.56
N ARG A 141 -3.67 7.74 -22.40
CA ARG A 141 -3.09 6.60 -23.13
C ARG A 141 -3.62 5.26 -22.62
N GLY A 142 -3.88 5.16 -21.32
CA GLY A 142 -4.64 4.07 -20.71
C GLY A 142 -6.08 4.01 -21.23
N ALA A 143 -6.77 5.16 -21.28
CA ALA A 143 -8.16 5.25 -21.75
C ALA A 143 -8.32 5.09 -23.28
N ARG A 144 -7.30 5.47 -24.08
CA ARG A 144 -7.26 5.26 -25.54
C ARG A 144 -6.81 3.85 -25.96
N ARG A 145 -6.47 2.99 -24.99
CA ARG A 145 -6.05 1.60 -25.22
C ARG A 145 -7.21 0.79 -25.82
N ALA A 146 -6.95 0.03 -26.87
CA ALA A 146 -7.95 -0.88 -27.42
C ALA A 146 -8.33 -1.96 -26.38
N PRO A 147 -9.62 -2.32 -26.23
CA PRO A 147 -10.06 -3.24 -25.18
C PRO A 147 -9.48 -4.65 -25.34
N PRO A 148 -9.25 -5.38 -24.24
CA PRO A 148 -8.73 -6.75 -24.25
C PRO A 148 -9.65 -7.70 -25.02
N VAL A 149 -9.05 -8.46 -25.93
CA VAL A 149 -9.73 -9.51 -26.71
C VAL A 149 -9.73 -10.79 -25.90
N ASN A 150 -10.75 -10.94 -25.05
CA ASN A 150 -10.93 -12.11 -24.21
C ASN A 150 -11.62 -13.26 -24.95
N SER A 151 -11.40 -14.48 -24.48
CA SER A 151 -11.97 -15.69 -25.06
C SER A 151 -13.26 -16.11 -24.35
N GLU A 152 -14.34 -16.29 -25.11
CA GLU A 152 -15.62 -16.86 -24.64
C GLU A 152 -15.51 -18.34 -24.21
N ARG A 153 -14.43 -19.05 -24.59
CA ARG A 153 -14.20 -20.45 -24.21
C ARG A 153 -13.94 -20.59 -22.71
N LEU A 154 -14.89 -21.17 -21.97
CA LEU A 154 -14.66 -21.68 -20.62
C LEU A 154 -14.17 -23.15 -20.62
N PRO A 155 -13.34 -23.58 -19.64
CA PRO A 155 -12.77 -24.92 -19.57
C PRO A 155 -13.70 -25.93 -18.85
N LEU A 156 -14.97 -26.01 -19.29
CA LEU A 156 -16.01 -26.81 -18.64
C LEU A 156 -16.45 -28.03 -19.48
N PRO A 157 -16.76 -29.19 -18.86
CA PRO A 157 -16.74 -29.47 -17.43
C PRO A 157 -15.31 -29.66 -16.89
N TRP A 158 -15.00 -29.01 -15.77
CA TRP A 158 -13.64 -29.01 -15.20
C TRP A 158 -13.26 -30.39 -14.62
N THR A 159 -12.05 -30.86 -14.94
CA THR A 159 -11.45 -32.09 -14.40
C THR A 159 -10.04 -31.87 -13.83
N GLY A 160 -9.56 -30.63 -13.88
CA GLY A 160 -8.29 -30.18 -13.35
C GLY A 160 -8.27 -29.96 -11.84
N ARG A 161 -7.22 -29.29 -11.34
CA ARG A 161 -7.11 -28.90 -9.93
C ARG A 161 -7.09 -27.38 -9.83
N LEU A 162 -7.93 -26.80 -8.98
CA LEU A 162 -7.71 -25.45 -8.47
C LEU A 162 -6.87 -25.52 -7.19
N GLY A 163 -6.11 -24.45 -6.94
CA GLY A 163 -5.25 -24.31 -5.76
C GLY A 163 -4.92 -22.84 -5.47
N TYR A 164 -4.40 -22.59 -4.26
CA TYR A 164 -4.02 -21.27 -3.77
C TYR A 164 -2.62 -21.28 -3.14
N ALA A 165 -2.14 -20.11 -2.74
CA ALA A 165 -0.77 -19.91 -2.29
C ALA A 165 -0.59 -19.56 -0.81
N CYS A 166 0.36 -20.26 -0.19
CA CYS A 166 0.98 -20.02 1.12
C CYS A 166 0.04 -20.10 2.34
N LEU A 167 -0.93 -19.20 2.44
CA LEU A 167 -1.78 -18.95 3.60
C LEU A 167 -3.23 -19.41 3.35
N ASN A 168 -3.92 -19.81 4.42
CA ASN A 168 -5.33 -20.14 4.43
C ASN A 168 -6.05 -19.22 5.43
N THR A 169 -7.06 -18.49 5.00
CA THR A 169 -7.75 -17.45 5.79
C THR A 169 -8.43 -18.03 7.04
N TYR A 170 -9.24 -19.09 6.91
CA TYR A 170 -9.93 -19.71 8.05
C TYR A 170 -8.96 -20.30 9.08
N LEU A 171 -7.88 -20.92 8.62
CA LEU A 171 -6.88 -21.55 9.49
C LEU A 171 -5.98 -20.52 10.18
N ARG A 172 -5.74 -19.35 9.58
CA ARG A 172 -5.11 -18.19 10.24
C ARG A 172 -5.98 -17.65 11.37
N ALA A 173 -7.29 -17.52 11.16
CA ALA A 173 -8.25 -17.06 12.17
C ALA A 173 -8.60 -18.11 13.25
N SER A 174 -8.19 -19.37 13.09
CA SER A 174 -8.48 -20.44 14.06
C SER A 174 -7.68 -20.30 15.35
N ASN A 175 -8.14 -20.90 16.45
CA ASN A 175 -7.46 -20.87 17.75
C ASN A 175 -7.06 -22.30 18.21
N PRO A 176 -5.76 -22.62 18.35
CA PRO A 176 -4.59 -21.78 18.06
C PRO A 176 -4.32 -21.64 16.55
N PRO A 177 -3.80 -20.49 16.09
CA PRO A 177 -3.65 -20.17 14.68
C PRO A 177 -2.63 -21.08 13.98
N VAL A 178 -2.98 -21.45 12.74
CA VAL A 178 -2.20 -22.34 11.88
C VAL A 178 -1.50 -21.50 10.83
N PHE A 179 -0.17 -21.56 10.79
CA PHE A 179 0.63 -20.66 9.96
C PHE A 179 1.83 -21.40 9.36
N SER A 180 2.02 -21.30 8.05
CA SER A 180 3.02 -22.06 7.26
C SER A 180 4.30 -21.25 6.97
N SER A 181 4.40 -20.03 7.50
CA SER A 181 5.34 -19.01 7.02
C SER A 181 5.72 -17.99 8.09
N ARG A 182 5.77 -18.38 9.38
CA ARG A 182 6.15 -17.48 10.48
C ARG A 182 7.56 -16.97 10.21
N THR A 183 7.70 -15.65 10.12
CA THR A 183 8.95 -14.97 9.80
C THR A 183 9.86 -14.85 11.03
N CYS A 184 11.06 -14.34 10.83
CA CYS A 184 12.02 -14.08 11.90
C CYS A 184 12.83 -12.82 11.53
N ARG A 185 13.32 -12.07 12.53
CA ARG A 185 14.26 -10.95 12.31
C ARG A 185 15.67 -11.38 12.76
N ILE A 186 16.72 -10.86 12.11
CA ILE A 186 18.12 -11.17 12.49
C ILE A 186 18.42 -10.74 13.93
N SER A 187 17.80 -9.64 14.39
CA SER A 187 17.82 -9.23 15.80
C SER A 187 17.28 -10.31 16.75
N SER A 188 16.19 -10.98 16.39
CA SER A 188 15.66 -12.12 17.14
C SER A 188 16.68 -13.27 17.19
N ILE A 189 17.30 -13.63 16.05
CA ILE A 189 18.35 -14.68 16.03
C ILE A 189 19.53 -14.32 16.94
N ILE A 190 19.90 -13.04 17.04
CA ILE A 190 20.97 -12.56 17.93
C ILE A 190 20.54 -12.59 19.40
N ASP A 191 19.32 -12.17 19.71
CA ASP A 191 18.80 -12.12 21.09
C ASP A 191 18.57 -13.52 21.69
N HIS A 192 18.15 -14.49 20.88
CA HIS A 192 17.98 -15.89 21.31
C HIS A 192 19.32 -16.67 21.31
N ARG A 193 20.47 -16.01 21.10
CA ARG A 193 21.79 -16.58 21.45
C ARG A 193 22.02 -16.65 22.95
N TYR A 194 21.22 -15.96 23.75
CA TYR A 194 21.33 -15.95 25.20
C TYR A 194 20.40 -17.01 25.80
N PRO A 195 20.88 -17.89 26.68
CA PRO A 195 20.02 -18.88 27.33
C PRO A 195 19.00 -18.20 28.24
N LEU A 196 17.81 -18.81 28.38
CA LEU A 196 16.72 -18.26 29.18
C LEU A 196 17.10 -17.97 30.65
N GLU A 197 16.39 -17.04 31.27
CA GLU A 197 16.43 -16.78 32.71
C GLU A 197 16.22 -18.08 33.51
N LYS A 198 15.21 -18.87 33.12
CA LYS A 198 14.81 -20.17 33.70
C LYS A 198 14.87 -21.26 32.61
N PRO A 199 16.01 -21.96 32.45
CA PRO A 199 16.18 -22.96 31.39
C PRO A 199 15.31 -24.22 31.51
N ASP A 200 14.63 -24.39 32.64
CA ASP A 200 13.67 -25.46 32.94
C ASP A 200 12.23 -25.17 32.48
N GLN A 201 11.96 -23.95 32.01
CA GLN A 201 10.64 -23.46 31.65
C GLN A 201 10.59 -23.01 30.18
N PRO A 202 9.43 -23.08 29.51
CA PRO A 202 9.28 -22.55 28.16
C PRO A 202 9.55 -21.04 28.13
N GLU A 203 9.95 -20.55 26.96
CA GLU A 203 10.10 -19.13 26.71
C GLU A 203 8.77 -18.39 26.80
N HIS A 204 8.80 -17.17 27.34
CA HIS A 204 7.63 -16.30 27.42
C HIS A 204 8.07 -14.84 27.45
N ALA A 205 7.51 -14.03 26.55
CA ALA A 205 7.81 -12.61 26.32
C ALA A 205 7.79 -11.65 27.54
N VAL A 206 7.44 -12.13 28.74
CA VAL A 206 7.50 -11.39 30.01
C VAL A 206 8.00 -12.27 31.17
N LYS A 207 7.62 -13.55 31.22
CA LYS A 207 7.83 -14.43 32.39
C LYS A 207 9.14 -15.24 32.36
N ASN A 208 9.76 -15.40 31.19
CA ASN A 208 11.00 -16.14 31.00
C ASN A 208 11.66 -15.70 29.67
N ARG A 209 12.59 -14.75 29.74
CA ARG A 209 13.26 -14.14 28.57
C ARG A 209 14.70 -14.65 28.38
N PRO A 210 15.34 -14.42 27.22
CA PRO A 210 16.78 -14.63 27.04
C PRO A 210 17.61 -13.75 27.99
N ASP A 211 18.45 -14.38 28.82
CA ASP A 211 19.22 -13.68 29.86
C ASP A 211 20.52 -13.10 29.27
N LYS A 212 20.45 -11.82 28.87
CA LYS A 212 21.56 -11.08 28.28
C LYS A 212 22.77 -10.87 29.21
N THR A 213 22.70 -11.27 30.48
CA THR A 213 23.85 -11.26 31.40
C THR A 213 24.71 -12.54 31.29
N LYS A 214 24.13 -13.63 30.79
CA LYS A 214 24.84 -14.90 30.51
C LYS A 214 25.64 -14.78 29.21
N LYS A 215 26.58 -15.71 28.98
CA LYS A 215 27.36 -15.73 27.73
C LYS A 215 26.49 -16.21 26.57
N ALA A 216 26.47 -15.45 25.47
CA ALA A 216 25.85 -15.87 24.22
C ALA A 216 26.50 -17.12 23.60
N ASP A 217 25.67 -17.96 23.00
CA ASP A 217 26.03 -19.15 22.20
C ASP A 217 25.26 -19.11 20.87
N GLU A 218 25.99 -19.10 19.75
CA GLU A 218 25.38 -18.94 18.42
C GLU A 218 24.44 -20.11 18.07
N ARG A 219 24.62 -21.27 18.70
CA ARG A 219 23.81 -22.47 18.47
C ARG A 219 22.37 -22.27 18.93
N LEU A 220 22.13 -21.52 20.01
CA LEU A 220 20.78 -21.26 20.52
C LEU A 220 19.97 -20.38 19.54
N GLY A 221 20.61 -19.38 18.92
CA GLY A 221 19.97 -18.57 17.88
C GLY A 221 19.63 -19.37 16.61
N VAL A 222 20.46 -20.35 16.25
CA VAL A 222 20.20 -21.29 15.14
C VAL A 222 19.10 -22.29 15.52
N GLU A 223 19.06 -22.77 16.76
CA GLU A 223 18.02 -23.68 17.27
C GLU A 223 16.65 -22.98 17.31
N TYR A 224 16.59 -21.72 17.72
CA TYR A 224 15.40 -20.87 17.71
C TYR A 224 14.77 -20.73 16.31
N VAL A 225 15.54 -20.31 15.30
CA VAL A 225 15.01 -20.15 13.92
C VAL A 225 14.62 -21.50 13.29
N ARG A 226 15.30 -22.58 13.68
CA ARG A 226 14.94 -23.95 13.27
C ARG A 226 13.62 -24.41 13.87
N GLU A 227 13.30 -24.10 15.12
CA GLU A 227 11.99 -24.42 15.70
C GLU A 227 10.85 -23.56 15.10
N ILE A 228 11.11 -22.32 14.67
CA ILE A 228 10.15 -21.55 13.86
C ILE A 228 9.84 -22.29 12.55
N GLY A 229 10.88 -22.71 11.82
CA GLY A 229 10.72 -23.48 10.59
C GLY A 229 10.02 -24.84 10.79
N LEU A 230 10.30 -25.52 11.91
CA LEU A 230 9.58 -26.74 12.29
C LEU A 230 8.11 -26.46 12.64
N ALA A 231 7.78 -25.37 13.32
CA ALA A 231 6.39 -24.98 13.60
C ALA A 231 5.62 -24.76 12.29
N ASN A 232 6.22 -24.04 11.34
CA ASN A 232 5.66 -23.82 10.01
C ASN A 232 5.41 -25.14 9.26
N ALA A 233 6.42 -26.02 9.21
CA ALA A 233 6.30 -27.32 8.55
C ALA A 233 5.27 -28.25 9.24
N ARG A 234 5.19 -28.24 10.58
CA ARG A 234 4.18 -29.01 11.35
C ARG A 234 2.75 -28.56 10.99
N ASP A 235 2.54 -27.28 10.73
CA ASP A 235 1.24 -26.69 10.39
C ASP A 235 0.75 -27.00 8.98
N VAL A 236 1.64 -27.20 7.99
CA VAL A 236 1.25 -27.59 6.61
C VAL A 236 0.37 -28.84 6.61
N LYS A 237 0.61 -29.82 7.49
CA LYS A 237 -0.21 -31.04 7.61
C LYS A 237 -1.67 -30.75 8.02
N LYS A 238 -1.93 -29.63 8.71
CA LYS A 238 -3.30 -29.17 9.02
C LYS A 238 -3.95 -28.59 7.77
N VAL A 239 -3.22 -27.73 7.04
CA VAL A 239 -3.68 -27.10 5.78
C VAL A 239 -4.05 -28.16 4.73
N LEU A 240 -3.20 -29.17 4.50
CA LEU A 240 -3.51 -30.23 3.51
C LEU A 240 -4.76 -31.05 3.86
N ARG A 241 -5.03 -31.28 5.16
CA ARG A 241 -6.23 -31.99 5.62
C ARG A 241 -7.49 -31.12 5.57
N TRP A 242 -7.34 -29.81 5.75
CA TRP A 242 -8.44 -28.86 5.57
C TRP A 242 -8.79 -28.72 4.09
N ASN A 243 -7.79 -28.56 3.22
CA ASN A 243 -7.96 -28.53 1.77
C ASN A 243 -8.67 -29.79 1.26
N ASP A 244 -8.23 -30.96 1.72
CA ASP A 244 -8.82 -32.26 1.39
C ASP A 244 -10.33 -32.32 1.72
N ARG A 245 -10.70 -31.89 2.94
CA ARG A 245 -12.10 -31.83 3.40
C ARG A 245 -12.99 -30.96 2.51
N PHE A 246 -12.43 -29.90 1.92
CA PHE A 246 -13.16 -28.91 1.12
C PHE A 246 -12.80 -28.95 -0.38
N GLY A 247 -12.32 -30.09 -0.88
CA GLY A 247 -12.13 -30.38 -2.30
C GLY A 247 -10.89 -29.78 -2.97
N ILE A 248 -10.09 -28.98 -2.26
CA ILE A 248 -8.86 -28.38 -2.80
C ILE A 248 -7.74 -29.43 -2.81
N LYS A 249 -7.01 -29.54 -3.93
CA LYS A 249 -5.98 -30.58 -4.16
C LYS A 249 -4.66 -30.03 -4.70
N PHE A 250 -4.48 -28.72 -4.71
CA PHE A 250 -3.27 -28.06 -5.19
C PHE A 250 -2.91 -26.91 -4.25
N MET A 251 -1.64 -26.83 -3.84
CA MET A 251 -1.13 -25.83 -2.90
C MET A 251 0.24 -25.34 -3.34
N ARG A 252 0.46 -24.02 -3.33
CA ARG A 252 1.83 -23.47 -3.33
C ARG A 252 2.28 -23.33 -1.87
N LEU A 253 3.31 -24.07 -1.47
CA LEU A 253 3.93 -23.93 -0.16
C LEU A 253 4.66 -22.58 -0.09
N SER A 254 4.78 -22.02 1.12
CA SER A 254 5.56 -20.80 1.31
C SER A 254 7.06 -21.06 1.10
N SER A 255 7.72 -20.16 0.37
CA SER A 255 9.18 -20.12 0.27
C SER A 255 9.83 -19.67 1.58
N ASP A 256 9.13 -18.86 2.39
CA ASP A 256 9.60 -18.42 3.72
C ASP A 256 9.29 -19.43 4.84
N MET A 257 8.98 -20.70 4.50
CA MET A 257 8.65 -21.73 5.48
C MET A 257 9.82 -21.99 6.46
N PHE A 258 11.07 -21.79 6.02
CA PHE A 258 12.27 -21.84 6.88
C PHE A 258 13.04 -20.50 6.81
N PRO A 259 12.75 -19.53 7.69
CA PRO A 259 13.35 -18.20 7.63
C PRO A 259 14.89 -18.21 7.64
N PHE A 260 15.49 -17.45 6.73
CA PHE A 260 16.94 -17.35 6.54
C PHE A 260 17.67 -18.64 6.14
N ALA A 261 17.02 -19.76 5.83
CA ALA A 261 17.71 -21.01 5.46
C ALA A 261 18.73 -20.82 4.31
N SER A 262 18.37 -20.02 3.30
CA SER A 262 19.24 -19.63 2.18
C SER A 262 20.08 -18.37 2.42
N HIS A 263 20.13 -17.81 3.64
CA HIS A 263 20.97 -16.65 3.96
C HIS A 263 22.47 -17.01 3.98
N ARG A 264 23.35 -16.06 3.69
CA ARG A 264 24.80 -16.28 3.61
C ARG A 264 25.41 -16.64 4.98
N ASP A 265 25.12 -15.81 5.99
CA ASP A 265 25.82 -15.84 7.29
C ASP A 265 24.93 -16.35 8.43
N TYR A 266 23.67 -16.70 8.13
CA TYR A 266 22.67 -17.26 9.05
C TYR A 266 21.95 -18.50 8.49
N GLY A 267 22.35 -18.98 7.31
CA GLY A 267 21.73 -20.12 6.63
C GLY A 267 22.05 -21.47 7.27
N TYR A 268 21.21 -22.46 6.95
CA TYR A 268 21.29 -23.80 7.53
C TYR A 268 20.66 -24.85 6.61
N GLU A 269 21.26 -26.04 6.59
CA GLU A 269 20.67 -27.25 5.97
C GLU A 269 19.43 -27.70 6.75
N LEU A 270 18.41 -28.19 6.04
CA LEU A 270 17.15 -28.72 6.59
C LEU A 270 17.33 -30.14 7.14
N ALA A 271 18.18 -30.93 6.52
CA ALA A 271 18.62 -32.21 7.06
C ALA A 271 19.59 -32.00 8.25
N PRO A 272 19.53 -32.86 9.29
CA PRO A 272 18.51 -33.87 9.55
C PRO A 272 17.26 -33.31 10.27
N PHE A 273 17.28 -32.06 10.76
CA PHE A 273 16.34 -31.58 11.78
C PHE A 273 14.88 -31.51 11.30
N ALA A 274 14.64 -31.08 10.06
CA ALA A 274 13.30 -30.99 9.46
C ALA A 274 12.92 -32.25 8.66
N ALA A 275 13.86 -33.16 8.41
CA ALA A 275 13.71 -34.26 7.45
C ALA A 275 12.56 -35.22 7.76
N SER A 276 12.27 -35.50 9.04
CA SER A 276 11.11 -36.30 9.45
C SER A 276 9.79 -35.55 9.25
N THR A 277 9.74 -34.27 9.65
CA THR A 277 8.53 -33.44 9.55
C THR A 277 8.14 -33.21 8.09
N LEU A 278 9.12 -32.97 7.21
CA LEU A 278 8.91 -32.84 5.77
C LEU A 278 8.44 -34.15 5.14
N ALA A 279 9.04 -35.29 5.50
CA ALA A 279 8.58 -36.60 5.01
C ALA A 279 7.14 -36.93 5.45
N GLU A 280 6.73 -36.54 6.66
CA GLU A 280 5.34 -36.65 7.11
C GLU A 280 4.38 -35.75 6.31
N ILE A 281 4.80 -34.53 5.91
CA ILE A 281 4.00 -33.66 5.02
C ILE A 281 3.81 -34.34 3.67
N GLY A 282 4.87 -34.85 3.05
CA GLY A 282 4.78 -35.49 1.75
C GLY A 282 4.04 -36.83 1.77
N GLN A 283 4.08 -37.57 2.89
CA GLN A 283 3.21 -38.73 3.11
C GLN A 283 1.73 -38.30 3.08
N VAL A 284 1.35 -37.27 3.84
CA VAL A 284 -0.04 -36.76 3.86
C VAL A 284 -0.43 -36.20 2.49
N ALA A 285 0.48 -35.52 1.79
CA ALA A 285 0.22 -35.01 0.45
C ALA A 285 -0.04 -36.14 -0.56
N ALA A 286 0.76 -37.20 -0.51
CA ALA A 286 0.60 -38.39 -1.36
C ALA A 286 -0.68 -39.16 -1.04
N GLU A 287 -1.00 -39.36 0.24
CA GLU A 287 -2.23 -40.00 0.73
C GLU A 287 -3.48 -39.27 0.25
N LEU A 288 -3.50 -37.93 0.32
CA LEU A 288 -4.64 -37.10 -0.04
C LEU A 288 -4.64 -36.64 -1.51
N GLY A 289 -3.68 -37.09 -2.32
CA GLY A 289 -3.59 -36.78 -3.76
C GLY A 289 -3.22 -35.33 -4.11
N HIS A 290 -2.63 -34.61 -3.17
CA HIS A 290 -2.25 -33.20 -3.29
C HIS A 290 -1.04 -32.99 -4.21
N ARG A 291 -1.12 -31.95 -5.06
CA ARG A 291 0.05 -31.35 -5.71
C ARG A 291 0.61 -30.22 -4.85
N LEU A 292 1.93 -30.17 -4.70
CA LEU A 292 2.68 -29.13 -3.98
C LEU A 292 3.65 -28.44 -4.93
N THR A 293 3.82 -27.12 -4.83
CA THR A 293 4.81 -26.33 -5.60
C THR A 293 5.37 -25.19 -4.75
N VAL A 294 6.46 -24.54 -5.18
CA VAL A 294 7.04 -23.36 -4.52
C VAL A 294 7.42 -22.29 -5.55
N HIS A 295 7.41 -21.02 -5.15
CA HIS A 295 7.87 -19.91 -5.98
C HIS A 295 8.91 -19.09 -5.18
N PRO A 296 10.21 -19.39 -5.32
CA PRO A 296 11.28 -18.61 -4.73
C PRO A 296 11.14 -17.10 -4.98
N GLY A 297 11.63 -16.28 -4.06
CA GLY A 297 11.38 -14.84 -4.06
C GLY A 297 12.04 -14.08 -5.23
N GLN A 298 11.53 -12.86 -5.48
CA GLN A 298 11.95 -11.99 -6.59
C GLN A 298 13.47 -11.66 -6.66
N TYR A 299 14.23 -11.97 -5.61
CA TYR A 299 15.68 -11.76 -5.54
C TYR A 299 16.51 -12.92 -6.13
N THR A 300 15.90 -14.04 -6.48
CA THR A 300 16.55 -15.26 -7.03
C THR A 300 16.89 -15.09 -8.53
N GLN A 301 17.74 -14.11 -8.80
CA GLN A 301 17.99 -13.47 -10.11
C GLN A 301 19.18 -14.07 -10.86
N LEU A 302 18.98 -15.21 -11.54
CA LEU A 302 20.02 -15.90 -12.32
C LEU A 302 20.52 -15.12 -13.55
N GLY A 303 19.76 -14.16 -14.08
CA GLY A 303 20.19 -13.26 -15.15
C GLY A 303 21.13 -12.14 -14.70
N SER A 304 21.37 -11.96 -13.39
CA SER A 304 22.12 -10.83 -12.84
C SER A 304 23.58 -10.77 -13.32
N PRO A 305 24.11 -9.57 -13.64
CA PRO A 305 25.55 -9.38 -13.88
C PRO A 305 26.37 -9.43 -12.58
N ARG A 306 25.72 -9.35 -11.41
CA ARG A 306 26.36 -9.36 -10.09
C ARG A 306 26.55 -10.78 -9.58
N LYS A 307 27.81 -11.25 -9.51
CA LYS A 307 28.15 -12.64 -9.15
C LYS A 307 27.63 -13.03 -7.77
N GLU A 308 27.64 -12.11 -6.81
CA GLU A 308 27.12 -12.31 -5.46
C GLU A 308 25.60 -12.55 -5.42
N VAL A 309 24.85 -11.95 -6.35
CA VAL A 309 23.41 -12.19 -6.52
C VAL A 309 23.17 -13.56 -7.13
N VAL A 310 23.91 -13.93 -8.18
CA VAL A 310 23.83 -15.28 -8.79
C VAL A 310 24.19 -16.35 -7.76
N THR A 311 25.23 -16.15 -6.95
CA THR A 311 25.60 -17.07 -5.86
C THR A 311 24.51 -17.19 -4.79
N ALA A 312 23.82 -16.10 -4.46
CA ALA A 312 22.67 -16.16 -3.55
C ALA A 312 21.48 -16.91 -4.17
N ALA A 313 21.17 -16.65 -5.45
CA ALA A 313 20.09 -17.33 -6.18
C ALA A 313 20.32 -18.84 -6.32
N VAL A 314 21.57 -19.28 -6.56
CA VAL A 314 21.91 -20.72 -6.57
C VAL A 314 21.65 -21.35 -5.21
N ARG A 315 22.13 -20.74 -4.12
CA ARG A 315 21.92 -21.26 -2.74
C ARG A 315 20.45 -21.27 -2.33
N ASP A 316 19.65 -20.33 -2.82
CA ASP A 316 18.20 -20.30 -2.60
C ASP A 316 17.49 -21.45 -3.34
N LEU A 317 17.88 -21.76 -4.58
CA LEU A 317 17.38 -22.92 -5.31
C LEU A 317 17.85 -24.26 -4.72
N GLU A 318 19.05 -24.32 -4.13
CA GLU A 318 19.53 -25.48 -3.39
C GLU A 318 18.68 -25.74 -2.13
N TYR A 319 18.34 -24.70 -1.37
CA TYR A 319 17.41 -24.78 -0.23
C TYR A 319 16.02 -25.30 -0.64
N HIS A 320 15.44 -24.76 -1.72
CA HIS A 320 14.13 -25.19 -2.20
C HIS A 320 14.13 -26.63 -2.74
N ASP A 321 15.19 -27.07 -3.43
CA ASP A 321 15.34 -28.45 -3.88
C ASP A 321 15.58 -29.44 -2.72
N GLU A 322 16.32 -29.05 -1.67
CA GLU A 322 16.40 -29.83 -0.43
C GLU A 322 15.01 -29.98 0.19
N MET A 323 14.28 -28.86 0.36
CA MET A 323 12.96 -28.83 0.99
C MET A 323 11.96 -29.75 0.27
N LEU A 324 11.88 -29.67 -1.06
CA LEU A 324 11.00 -30.52 -1.86
C LEU A 324 11.45 -31.99 -1.84
N SER A 325 12.77 -32.26 -1.94
CA SER A 325 13.30 -33.63 -1.92
C SER A 325 13.14 -34.31 -0.55
N LEU A 326 13.10 -33.54 0.54
CA LEU A 326 12.81 -34.03 1.88
C LEU A 326 11.32 -34.35 2.11
N LEU A 327 10.40 -33.92 1.23
CA LEU A 327 9.00 -34.38 1.27
C LEU A 327 8.86 -35.88 0.95
N ARG A 328 9.82 -36.49 0.23
CA ARG A 328 9.78 -37.92 -0.16
C ARG A 328 8.52 -38.31 -0.94
N LEU A 329 8.03 -37.41 -1.80
CA LEU A 329 6.86 -37.64 -2.65
C LEU A 329 7.05 -38.84 -3.60
N PRO A 330 5.98 -39.56 -3.99
CA PRO A 330 6.02 -40.56 -5.06
C PRO A 330 6.51 -39.95 -6.38
N GLU A 331 7.19 -40.74 -7.22
CA GLU A 331 7.95 -40.28 -8.40
C GLU A 331 7.25 -39.23 -9.28
N GLN A 332 5.97 -39.41 -9.61
CA GLN A 332 5.23 -38.42 -10.42
C GLN A 332 4.86 -37.17 -9.63
N ALA A 333 4.49 -37.29 -8.35
CA ALA A 333 4.20 -36.15 -7.49
C ALA A 333 5.47 -35.34 -7.19
N ASP A 334 6.64 -36.00 -7.12
CA ASP A 334 7.95 -35.34 -7.03
C ASP A 334 8.32 -34.61 -8.33
N ARG A 335 8.04 -35.19 -9.51
CA ARG A 335 8.14 -34.47 -10.80
C ARG A 335 7.21 -33.26 -10.87
N ASP A 336 5.97 -33.41 -10.41
CA ASP A 336 4.95 -32.37 -10.43
C ASP A 336 5.23 -31.23 -9.42
N ALA A 337 6.15 -31.47 -8.47
CA ALA A 337 6.65 -30.52 -7.47
C ALA A 337 7.80 -29.66 -8.02
N VAL A 338 7.39 -28.57 -8.69
CA VAL A 338 8.25 -27.62 -9.38
C VAL A 338 8.58 -26.36 -8.57
N MET A 339 9.69 -25.73 -8.94
CA MET A 339 10.11 -24.40 -8.49
C MET A 339 9.87 -23.39 -9.61
N ILE A 340 9.00 -22.40 -9.39
CA ILE A 340 8.65 -21.38 -10.38
C ILE A 340 9.53 -20.14 -10.20
N LEU A 341 10.10 -19.60 -11.29
CA LEU A 341 10.81 -18.31 -11.29
C LEU A 341 10.34 -17.40 -12.44
N HIS A 342 10.22 -16.11 -12.19
CA HIS A 342 10.34 -15.08 -13.22
C HIS A 342 11.80 -14.95 -13.69
N LEU A 343 12.04 -14.46 -14.91
CA LEU A 343 13.43 -14.22 -15.37
C LEU A 343 14.04 -12.96 -14.71
N GLY A 344 13.21 -12.01 -14.29
CA GLY A 344 13.58 -10.91 -13.40
C GLY A 344 14.05 -9.63 -14.11
N GLY A 345 15.08 -8.97 -13.60
CA GLY A 345 15.54 -7.70 -14.15
C GLY A 345 16.14 -7.85 -15.56
N THR A 346 15.93 -6.88 -16.44
CA THR A 346 16.56 -6.85 -17.78
C THR A 346 18.03 -6.41 -17.77
N PHE A 347 18.51 -5.82 -16.67
CA PHE A 347 19.90 -5.36 -16.46
C PHE A 347 20.50 -4.58 -17.65
N GLY A 348 19.68 -3.76 -18.31
CA GLY A 348 20.07 -2.86 -19.41
C GLY A 348 19.91 -3.45 -20.83
N ASP A 349 20.00 -4.76 -21.00
CA ASP A 349 19.73 -5.44 -22.28
C ASP A 349 19.12 -6.84 -22.06
N LYS A 350 18.01 -7.11 -22.74
CA LYS A 350 17.34 -8.42 -22.70
C LYS A 350 18.24 -9.53 -23.23
N ALA A 351 18.89 -9.36 -24.38
CA ALA A 351 19.64 -10.44 -25.03
C ALA A 351 20.81 -10.92 -24.14
N ALA A 352 21.66 -10.00 -23.69
CA ALA A 352 22.76 -10.28 -22.77
C ALA A 352 22.29 -10.85 -21.43
N THR A 353 21.08 -10.53 -20.97
CA THR A 353 20.49 -11.10 -19.75
C THR A 353 20.01 -12.53 -19.95
N MET A 354 19.36 -12.84 -21.07
CA MET A 354 19.03 -14.22 -21.45
C MET A 354 20.31 -15.06 -21.62
N ASP A 355 21.39 -14.50 -22.16
CA ASP A 355 22.66 -15.21 -22.32
C ASP A 355 23.35 -15.49 -20.97
N ARG A 356 23.38 -14.52 -20.05
CA ARG A 356 23.85 -14.81 -18.67
C ARG A 356 22.97 -15.84 -17.97
N PHE A 357 21.65 -15.82 -18.19
CA PHE A 357 20.76 -16.86 -17.68
C PHE A 357 21.07 -18.23 -18.29
N ARG A 358 21.26 -18.33 -19.62
CA ARG A 358 21.67 -19.58 -20.31
C ARG A 358 22.94 -20.16 -19.71
N ASP A 359 23.97 -19.34 -19.53
CA ASP A 359 25.27 -19.77 -19.01
C ASP A 359 25.18 -20.19 -17.54
N ASN A 360 24.51 -19.40 -16.69
CA ASN A 360 24.34 -19.74 -15.27
C ASN A 360 23.45 -20.98 -15.08
N PHE A 361 22.35 -21.10 -15.85
CA PHE A 361 21.49 -22.29 -15.85
C PHE A 361 22.27 -23.55 -16.27
N ARG A 362 23.07 -23.47 -17.34
CA ARG A 362 23.86 -24.61 -17.83
C ARG A 362 24.96 -25.01 -16.85
N SER A 363 25.73 -24.04 -16.36
CA SER A 363 27.01 -24.27 -15.67
C SER A 363 26.96 -24.31 -14.14
N LEU A 364 25.99 -23.63 -13.50
CA LEU A 364 25.94 -23.51 -12.04
C LEU A 364 24.85 -24.38 -11.40
N LEU A 365 23.70 -24.57 -12.06
CA LEU A 365 22.59 -25.31 -11.45
C LEU A 365 22.82 -26.82 -11.48
N SER A 366 22.47 -27.48 -10.38
CA SER A 366 22.48 -28.93 -10.27
C SER A 366 21.42 -29.57 -11.17
N GLU A 367 21.63 -30.82 -11.57
CA GLU A 367 20.63 -31.57 -12.34
C GLU A 367 19.34 -31.85 -11.55
N ALA A 368 19.34 -31.69 -10.22
CA ALA A 368 18.13 -31.77 -9.40
C ALA A 368 17.30 -30.49 -9.50
N ILE A 369 17.92 -29.33 -9.32
CA ILE A 369 17.30 -28.01 -9.56
C ILE A 369 16.77 -27.94 -11.00
N LYS A 370 17.57 -28.30 -12.01
CA LYS A 370 17.16 -28.31 -13.42
C LYS A 370 15.96 -29.21 -13.72
N ARG A 371 15.74 -30.29 -12.97
CA ARG A 371 14.53 -31.13 -13.13
C ARG A 371 13.27 -30.42 -12.67
N ARG A 372 13.32 -29.72 -11.52
CA ARG A 372 12.18 -29.01 -10.92
C ARG A 372 11.94 -27.60 -11.46
N LEU A 373 12.96 -26.94 -12.00
CA LEU A 373 12.84 -25.54 -12.41
C LEU A 373 11.91 -25.37 -13.61
N VAL A 374 11.00 -24.40 -13.47
CA VAL A 374 10.12 -23.86 -14.52
C VAL A 374 10.23 -22.33 -14.52
N LEU A 375 10.02 -21.70 -15.67
CA LEU A 375 10.00 -20.24 -15.81
C LEU A 375 8.56 -19.74 -15.97
N GLU A 376 8.34 -18.46 -15.68
CA GLU A 376 7.05 -17.79 -15.79
C GLU A 376 7.21 -16.40 -16.44
N ASN A 377 6.25 -16.01 -17.27
CA ASN A 377 6.17 -14.63 -17.77
C ASN A 377 5.79 -13.65 -16.65
N ASP A 378 6.35 -12.44 -16.68
CA ASP A 378 6.13 -11.42 -15.66
C ASP A 378 5.53 -10.13 -16.22
N ASP A 379 5.13 -9.25 -15.31
CA ASP A 379 4.36 -8.04 -15.57
C ASP A 379 5.20 -6.77 -15.82
N VAL A 380 6.54 -6.89 -15.81
CA VAL A 380 7.47 -5.75 -15.96
C VAL A 380 8.42 -5.90 -17.14
N SER A 381 8.96 -7.11 -17.36
CA SER A 381 10.14 -7.29 -18.22
C SER A 381 10.00 -8.38 -19.27
N TRP A 382 9.36 -9.52 -18.98
CA TRP A 382 9.48 -10.73 -19.81
C TRP A 382 8.14 -11.30 -20.26
N THR A 383 7.84 -11.13 -21.54
CA THR A 383 6.65 -11.66 -22.19
C THR A 383 6.76 -13.17 -22.44
N VAL A 384 5.62 -13.82 -22.70
CA VAL A 384 5.58 -15.20 -23.24
C VAL A 384 6.40 -15.34 -24.53
N HIS A 385 6.48 -14.29 -25.37
CA HIS A 385 7.25 -14.30 -26.61
C HIS A 385 8.77 -14.22 -26.37
N ASP A 386 9.23 -13.54 -25.32
CA ASP A 386 10.64 -13.56 -24.91
C ASP A 386 11.03 -14.94 -24.34
N LEU A 387 10.20 -15.51 -23.45
CA LEU A 387 10.56 -16.67 -22.65
C LEU A 387 10.31 -18.01 -23.33
N LEU A 388 9.26 -18.17 -24.13
CA LEU A 388 8.92 -19.46 -24.75
C LEU A 388 10.06 -20.04 -25.61
N PRO A 389 10.80 -19.26 -26.44
CA PRO A 389 11.97 -19.76 -27.15
C PRO A 389 13.11 -20.20 -26.22
N LEU A 390 13.33 -19.51 -25.09
CA LEU A 390 14.33 -19.86 -24.08
C LEU A 390 13.96 -21.15 -23.34
N CYS A 391 12.67 -21.32 -23.04
CA CYS A 391 12.07 -22.53 -22.47
C CYS A 391 12.14 -23.74 -23.42
N GLU A 392 11.97 -23.51 -24.73
CA GLU A 392 12.20 -24.51 -25.78
C GLU A 392 13.69 -24.89 -25.88
N GLU A 393 14.61 -23.92 -25.90
CA GLU A 393 16.06 -24.12 -26.01
C GLU A 393 16.68 -24.83 -24.80
N LEU A 394 16.39 -24.36 -23.58
CA LEU A 394 16.98 -24.87 -22.34
C LEU A 394 16.24 -26.09 -21.78
N ASN A 395 15.16 -26.52 -22.45
CA ASN A 395 14.21 -27.50 -21.95
C ASN A 395 13.70 -27.16 -20.54
N ILE A 396 13.15 -25.95 -20.37
CA ILE A 396 12.52 -25.47 -19.15
C ILE A 396 11.01 -25.33 -19.42
N PRO A 397 10.10 -25.92 -18.61
CA PRO A 397 8.68 -25.68 -18.78
C PRO A 397 8.32 -24.21 -18.56
N LEU A 398 7.41 -23.67 -19.36
CA LEU A 398 6.86 -22.32 -19.17
C LEU A 398 5.51 -22.40 -18.45
N VAL A 399 5.42 -21.84 -17.25
CA VAL A 399 4.16 -21.45 -16.62
C VAL A 399 3.64 -20.24 -17.39
N LEU A 400 2.44 -20.36 -17.95
CA LEU A 400 1.69 -19.19 -18.40
C LEU A 400 0.98 -18.60 -17.19
N ASP A 401 1.26 -17.33 -16.90
CA ASP A 401 0.40 -16.49 -16.08
C ASP A 401 -0.42 -15.55 -16.99
N PHE A 402 -1.74 -15.58 -16.85
CA PHE A 402 -2.66 -14.78 -17.65
C PHE A 402 -2.75 -13.30 -17.22
N HIS A 403 -2.55 -13.00 -15.93
CA HIS A 403 -2.59 -11.64 -15.38
C HIS A 403 -1.35 -10.84 -15.84
N HIS A 404 -0.16 -11.38 -15.60
CA HIS A 404 1.11 -10.89 -16.12
C HIS A 404 1.09 -10.75 -17.64
N HIS A 405 0.54 -11.74 -18.37
CA HIS A 405 0.42 -11.65 -19.82
C HIS A 405 -0.52 -10.50 -20.27
N ASN A 406 -1.67 -10.31 -19.61
CA ASN A 406 -2.58 -9.20 -19.90
C ASN A 406 -1.95 -7.83 -19.58
N ILE A 407 -0.97 -7.76 -18.67
CA ILE A 407 -0.19 -6.55 -18.41
C ILE A 407 0.86 -6.36 -19.52
N LEU A 408 1.70 -7.38 -19.77
CA LEU A 408 2.89 -7.33 -20.62
C LEU A 408 2.89 -8.41 -21.73
N PHE A 409 2.86 -7.95 -22.99
CA PHE A 409 2.85 -8.82 -24.17
C PHE A 409 3.50 -8.15 -25.40
N ASP A 410 3.84 -8.95 -26.40
CA ASP A 410 4.36 -8.47 -27.69
C ASP A 410 3.19 -8.05 -28.60
N GLN A 411 2.93 -6.73 -28.64
CA GLN A 411 1.87 -6.09 -29.44
C GLN A 411 2.02 -6.31 -30.95
N ASP A 412 3.23 -6.62 -31.44
CA ASP A 412 3.49 -6.95 -32.85
C ASP A 412 3.24 -8.45 -33.15
N LYS A 413 2.70 -9.25 -32.21
CA LYS A 413 2.34 -10.67 -32.42
C LYS A 413 0.88 -10.96 -32.06
N ILE A 414 0.44 -10.47 -30.91
CA ILE A 414 -0.89 -10.73 -30.34
C ILE A 414 -1.44 -9.46 -29.72
N ARG A 415 -2.77 -9.35 -29.64
CA ARG A 415 -3.42 -8.28 -28.88
C ARG A 415 -3.46 -8.65 -27.39
N GLU A 416 -3.82 -7.67 -26.57
CA GLU A 416 -4.16 -7.91 -25.17
C GLU A 416 -5.34 -8.88 -25.06
N GLY A 417 -5.35 -9.70 -24.00
CA GLY A 417 -6.51 -10.49 -23.61
C GLY A 417 -6.32 -11.98 -23.87
N THR A 418 -7.22 -12.77 -23.31
CA THR A 418 -7.06 -14.23 -23.22
C THR A 418 -7.31 -14.99 -24.53
N ARG A 419 -7.69 -14.32 -25.64
CA ARG A 419 -8.02 -14.99 -26.91
C ARG A 419 -6.80 -15.35 -27.75
N ASP A 420 -5.93 -14.39 -28.03
CA ASP A 420 -4.86 -14.53 -29.02
C ASP A 420 -3.70 -15.41 -28.49
N ILE A 421 -3.55 -15.52 -27.16
CA ILE A 421 -2.55 -16.37 -26.51
C ILE A 421 -2.77 -17.88 -26.66
N ILE A 422 -4.00 -18.29 -27.00
CA ILE A 422 -4.40 -19.70 -27.11
C ILE A 422 -3.58 -20.42 -28.19
N ASP A 423 -3.18 -19.72 -29.24
CA ASP A 423 -2.41 -20.29 -30.36
C ASP A 423 -0.97 -20.67 -29.97
N LEU A 424 -0.48 -20.23 -28.79
CA LEU A 424 0.80 -20.69 -28.23
C LEU A 424 0.68 -21.93 -27.33
N TYR A 425 -0.53 -22.37 -26.96
CA TYR A 425 -0.73 -23.41 -25.96
C TYR A 425 -0.03 -24.73 -26.28
N ASP A 426 -0.06 -25.21 -27.53
CA ASP A 426 0.58 -26.48 -27.90
C ASP A 426 2.11 -26.43 -27.71
N ARG A 427 2.73 -25.27 -27.99
CA ARG A 427 4.16 -25.04 -27.74
C ARG A 427 4.46 -25.00 -26.24
N ILE A 428 3.66 -24.27 -25.47
CA ILE A 428 3.78 -24.19 -24.02
C ILE A 428 3.63 -25.60 -23.40
N ALA A 429 2.57 -26.33 -23.75
CA ALA A 429 2.31 -27.69 -23.29
C ALA A 429 3.46 -28.65 -23.62
N ALA A 430 4.02 -28.58 -24.83
CA ALA A 430 5.19 -29.38 -25.21
C ALA A 430 6.40 -29.15 -24.29
N THR A 431 6.58 -27.96 -23.70
CA THR A 431 7.66 -27.72 -22.72
C THR A 431 7.50 -28.54 -21.43
N TRP A 432 6.26 -28.83 -21.01
CA TRP A 432 5.94 -29.69 -19.86
C TRP A 432 6.03 -31.17 -20.23
N THR A 433 5.46 -31.55 -21.39
CA THR A 433 5.46 -32.94 -21.87
C THR A 433 6.89 -33.48 -22.03
N ARG A 434 7.85 -32.68 -22.49
CA ARG A 434 9.27 -33.07 -22.61
C ARG A 434 9.95 -33.45 -21.29
N LYS A 435 9.44 -33.01 -20.13
CA LYS A 435 9.94 -33.44 -18.80
C LYS A 435 9.06 -34.51 -18.13
N GLY A 436 7.91 -34.86 -18.69
CA GLY A 436 6.94 -35.74 -18.02
C GLY A 436 6.34 -35.13 -16.75
N ILE A 437 6.25 -33.80 -16.69
CA ILE A 437 5.66 -33.04 -15.58
C ILE A 437 4.22 -32.66 -15.98
N ARG A 438 3.25 -32.83 -15.08
CA ARG A 438 1.87 -32.36 -15.31
C ARG A 438 1.88 -30.83 -15.45
N GLN A 439 1.34 -30.32 -16.55
CA GLN A 439 1.30 -28.87 -16.79
C GLN A 439 0.59 -28.13 -15.64
N LYS A 440 1.00 -26.89 -15.37
CA LYS A 440 0.22 -25.93 -14.60
C LYS A 440 0.20 -24.56 -15.29
N MET A 441 -0.73 -23.72 -14.87
CA MET A 441 -0.79 -22.29 -15.19
C MET A 441 -1.06 -21.49 -13.90
N HIS A 442 -0.83 -20.17 -13.96
CA HIS A 442 -1.27 -19.22 -12.94
C HIS A 442 -2.42 -18.38 -13.48
N TYR A 443 -3.33 -17.95 -12.60
CA TYR A 443 -4.43 -17.09 -12.97
C TYR A 443 -4.76 -16.09 -11.87
N SER A 444 -4.89 -14.83 -12.26
CA SER A 444 -5.49 -13.76 -11.47
C SER A 444 -6.19 -12.78 -12.41
N GLU A 445 -6.85 -11.79 -11.83
CA GLU A 445 -7.51 -10.69 -12.53
C GLU A 445 -7.05 -9.36 -11.94
N GLN A 446 -7.06 -8.31 -12.76
CA GLN A 446 -6.69 -6.95 -12.36
C GLN A 446 -7.80 -6.36 -11.46
N THR A 447 -7.44 -5.50 -10.50
CA THR A 447 -8.44 -4.74 -9.71
C THR A 447 -9.34 -3.92 -10.64
N ALA A 448 -10.65 -3.86 -10.34
CA ALA A 448 -11.65 -3.36 -11.29
C ALA A 448 -11.48 -1.90 -11.73
N SER A 449 -10.82 -1.07 -10.92
CA SER A 449 -10.51 0.34 -11.16
C SER A 449 -9.17 0.59 -11.89
N ALA A 450 -8.41 -0.45 -12.25
CA ALA A 450 -7.05 -0.30 -12.77
C ALA A 450 -6.99 0.22 -14.22
N ILE A 451 -6.47 1.44 -14.39
CA ILE A 451 -6.26 2.13 -15.66
C ILE A 451 -4.76 2.20 -15.98
N THR A 452 -3.93 2.64 -15.03
CA THR A 452 -2.48 2.83 -15.28
C THR A 452 -1.72 1.50 -15.36
N PRO A 453 -0.53 1.47 -16.00
CA PRO A 453 0.31 0.27 -16.01
C PRO A 453 0.65 -0.24 -14.61
N ARG A 454 0.84 0.67 -13.65
CA ARG A 454 1.18 0.38 -12.24
C ARG A 454 -0.01 -0.19 -11.46
N GLU A 455 -1.21 0.37 -11.62
CA GLU A 455 -2.43 -0.19 -11.02
C GLU A 455 -2.76 -1.58 -11.55
N ARG A 456 -2.60 -1.82 -12.86
CA ARG A 456 -2.95 -3.10 -13.50
C ARG A 456 -2.17 -4.30 -12.96
N ARG A 457 -1.07 -4.07 -12.25
CA ARG A 457 -0.29 -5.10 -11.51
C ARG A 457 -1.00 -5.58 -10.25
N LYS A 458 -1.86 -4.76 -9.64
CA LYS A 458 -2.61 -5.09 -8.42
C LYS A 458 -3.57 -6.26 -8.72
N HIS A 459 -3.33 -7.37 -8.04
CA HIS A 459 -4.15 -8.58 -8.13
C HIS A 459 -5.47 -8.36 -7.38
N SER A 460 -6.58 -8.82 -7.97
CA SER A 460 -7.93 -8.79 -7.38
C SER A 460 -8.05 -9.56 -6.06
N ALA A 461 -9.05 -9.19 -5.25
CA ALA A 461 -9.44 -9.96 -4.06
C ALA A 461 -9.83 -11.39 -4.44
N ARG A 462 -10.69 -11.51 -5.46
CA ARG A 462 -11.10 -12.77 -6.11
C ARG A 462 -11.22 -12.57 -7.62
N VAL A 463 -10.99 -13.67 -8.33
CA VAL A 463 -11.20 -13.80 -9.76
C VAL A 463 -12.65 -14.14 -10.07
N ARG A 464 -13.22 -13.55 -11.13
CA ARG A 464 -14.63 -13.74 -11.51
C ARG A 464 -14.84 -14.82 -12.56
N THR A 465 -13.81 -15.26 -13.28
CA THR A 465 -13.95 -16.29 -14.34
C THR A 465 -12.81 -17.32 -14.38
N LEU A 466 -12.92 -18.30 -15.27
CA LEU A 466 -11.85 -19.27 -15.56
C LEU A 466 -11.15 -18.90 -16.88
N PRO A 467 -9.81 -19.00 -16.97
CA PRO A 467 -9.09 -18.77 -18.23
C PRO A 467 -9.43 -19.84 -19.28
N PRO A 468 -9.22 -19.56 -20.58
CA PRO A 468 -9.66 -20.42 -21.68
C PRO A 468 -8.74 -21.63 -21.94
N CYS A 469 -8.31 -22.30 -20.87
CA CYS A 469 -7.32 -23.37 -20.85
C CYS A 469 -7.96 -24.77 -21.11
N PRO A 470 -7.19 -25.87 -21.03
CA PRO A 470 -7.73 -27.23 -20.97
C PRO A 470 -8.52 -27.49 -19.68
N ASP A 471 -9.59 -28.25 -19.79
CA ASP A 471 -10.45 -28.70 -18.68
C ASP A 471 -9.72 -29.47 -17.57
N GLY A 472 -8.66 -30.22 -17.93
CA GLY A 472 -7.82 -30.99 -17.02
C GLY A 472 -6.64 -30.23 -16.38
N MET A 473 -6.54 -28.90 -16.54
CA MET A 473 -5.39 -28.10 -16.12
C MET A 473 -5.22 -28.01 -14.59
N ASP A 474 -3.98 -27.98 -14.08
CA ASP A 474 -3.73 -27.56 -12.69
C ASP A 474 -3.53 -26.04 -12.68
N LEU A 475 -4.46 -25.30 -12.08
CA LEU A 475 -4.49 -23.85 -12.05
C LEU A 475 -4.22 -23.33 -10.63
N MET A 476 -3.24 -22.45 -10.49
CA MET A 476 -2.98 -21.72 -9.25
C MET A 476 -3.70 -20.38 -9.32
N ILE A 477 -4.53 -20.08 -8.32
CA ILE A 477 -5.27 -18.82 -8.21
C ILE A 477 -4.44 -17.86 -7.35
N GLU A 478 -3.88 -16.84 -8.00
CA GLU A 478 -2.99 -15.84 -7.40
C GLU A 478 -3.81 -14.61 -6.93
N ALA A 479 -4.82 -14.82 -6.07
CA ALA A 479 -5.71 -13.76 -5.58
C ALA A 479 -5.34 -13.30 -4.15
N LYS A 480 -5.87 -12.15 -3.66
CA LYS A 480 -5.64 -11.75 -2.26
C LYS A 480 -6.26 -12.75 -1.29
N ASP A 481 -7.52 -13.14 -1.49
CA ASP A 481 -8.33 -13.94 -0.54
C ASP A 481 -8.02 -15.45 -0.55
N LYS A 482 -6.94 -15.88 -1.20
CA LYS A 482 -6.40 -17.25 -1.18
C LYS A 482 -7.44 -18.33 -1.52
N GLU A 483 -7.84 -19.18 -0.57
CA GLU A 483 -8.79 -20.25 -0.81
C GLU A 483 -10.22 -19.75 -1.10
N GLN A 484 -10.58 -18.54 -0.67
CA GLN A 484 -11.90 -17.96 -0.96
C GLN A 484 -12.09 -17.78 -2.46
N ALA A 485 -11.05 -17.32 -3.17
CA ALA A 485 -11.09 -17.18 -4.63
C ALA A 485 -11.18 -18.55 -5.34
N VAL A 486 -10.70 -19.63 -4.72
CA VAL A 486 -10.91 -21.00 -5.21
C VAL A 486 -12.36 -21.44 -4.98
N PHE A 487 -12.92 -21.21 -3.79
CA PHE A 487 -14.32 -21.48 -3.48
C PHE A 487 -15.28 -20.66 -4.35
N GLU A 488 -14.95 -19.41 -4.67
CA GLU A 488 -15.73 -18.53 -5.55
C GLU A 488 -15.90 -19.14 -6.95
N LEU A 489 -14.79 -19.57 -7.56
CA LEU A 489 -14.80 -20.27 -8.85
C LEU A 489 -15.53 -21.63 -8.76
N MET A 490 -15.29 -22.40 -7.70
CA MET A 490 -15.95 -23.69 -7.49
C MET A 490 -17.47 -23.53 -7.38
N ARG A 491 -17.95 -22.53 -6.62
CA ARG A 491 -19.37 -22.19 -6.44
C ARG A 491 -19.99 -21.67 -7.75
N THR A 492 -19.36 -20.68 -8.37
CA THR A 492 -19.84 -20.00 -9.59
C THR A 492 -20.02 -20.97 -10.75
N PHE A 493 -19.03 -21.81 -11.01
CA PHE A 493 -19.05 -22.76 -12.13
C PHE A 493 -19.48 -24.18 -11.73
N LYS A 494 -19.89 -24.39 -10.47
CA LYS A 494 -20.33 -25.69 -9.90
C LYS A 494 -19.32 -26.82 -10.15
N LEU A 495 -18.05 -26.51 -9.92
CA LEU A 495 -16.92 -27.41 -10.16
C LEU A 495 -16.93 -28.59 -9.17
N PRO A 496 -16.34 -29.75 -9.48
CA PRO A 496 -16.38 -30.93 -8.61
C PRO A 496 -15.94 -30.63 -7.17
N GLY A 497 -16.85 -30.85 -6.20
CA GLY A 497 -16.63 -30.57 -4.78
C GLY A 497 -17.10 -29.20 -4.28
N TYR A 498 -17.76 -28.38 -5.12
CA TYR A 498 -18.34 -27.09 -4.70
C TYR A 498 -19.33 -27.19 -3.54
N ASP A 499 -19.93 -28.36 -3.35
CA ASP A 499 -20.90 -28.68 -2.32
C ASP A 499 -20.28 -28.97 -0.94
N LEU A 500 -18.97 -29.28 -0.89
CA LEU A 500 -18.26 -29.68 0.33
C LEU A 500 -18.08 -28.54 1.34
N PHE A 501 -18.12 -27.28 0.87
CA PHE A 501 -17.93 -26.08 1.67
C PHE A 501 -19.21 -25.23 1.83
N ASN A 502 -20.39 -25.78 1.53
CA ASN A 502 -21.67 -25.06 1.73
C ASN A 502 -21.90 -24.61 3.19
N ASP A 503 -21.35 -25.34 4.17
CA ASP A 503 -21.43 -25.01 5.60
C ASP A 503 -20.34 -24.00 6.05
N ILE A 504 -19.56 -23.45 5.12
CA ILE A 504 -18.57 -22.40 5.39
C ILE A 504 -19.18 -21.03 5.08
N ILE A 505 -19.23 -20.17 6.09
CA ILE A 505 -19.57 -18.74 5.95
C ILE A 505 -18.49 -18.09 5.08
N PRO A 506 -18.81 -17.49 3.92
CA PRO A 506 -17.85 -16.74 3.11
C PRO A 506 -17.24 -15.61 3.95
N TYR A 507 -15.92 -15.48 3.86
CA TYR A 507 -15.22 -14.27 4.28
C TYR A 507 -15.58 -13.15 3.28
N GLU A 508 -15.73 -11.90 3.72
CA GLU A 508 -15.99 -10.74 2.87
C GLU A 508 -15.10 -9.56 3.31
N ARG A 509 -14.81 -8.68 2.36
CA ARG A 509 -13.76 -7.66 2.38
C ARG A 509 -14.37 -6.29 2.15
N ASP A 510 -13.76 -5.25 2.73
CA ASP A 510 -14.49 -4.05 3.09
C ASP A 510 -14.25 -2.82 2.12
N ASP A 511 -14.92 -2.68 0.93
CA ASP A 511 -14.71 -1.53 -0.03
C ASP A 511 -15.71 -1.05 -1.22
N GLU A 512 -16.80 -0.22 -1.01
CA GLU A 512 -17.76 0.63 -1.89
C GLU A 512 -17.81 2.25 -1.90
N SER A 513 -18.98 3.00 -1.81
CA SER A 513 -19.21 4.46 -1.32
C SER A 513 -20.64 5.23 -1.55
N PRO A 514 -20.92 6.62 -1.43
CA PRO A 514 -22.04 7.26 -0.60
C PRO A 514 -23.21 8.24 -1.18
N THR A 515 -23.75 9.26 -0.39
CA THR A 515 -25.18 9.70 -0.05
C THR A 515 -25.84 11.17 -0.28
N SER A 516 -27.20 11.31 -0.40
CA SER A 516 -28.18 12.49 -0.13
C SER A 516 -28.32 13.88 -0.93
N SER A 517 -29.23 14.94 -0.76
CA SER A 517 -30.67 15.34 -0.37
C SER A 517 -31.03 16.84 0.15
N ARG A 518 -32.28 17.40 0.10
CA ARG A 518 -32.81 18.67 0.79
C ARG A 518 -34.34 18.83 0.72
N SER A 519 -35.07 19.66 1.49
CA SER A 519 -35.00 20.37 2.81
C SER A 519 -36.46 20.85 3.15
N LYS A 520 -36.95 21.69 4.09
CA LYS A 520 -36.65 22.76 5.10
C LYS A 520 -37.92 22.82 6.02
N ASN A 521 -38.13 23.48 7.17
CA ASN A 521 -37.38 24.08 8.31
C ASN A 521 -38.47 24.48 9.39
N LYS A 522 -38.21 25.40 10.36
CA LYS A 522 -39.14 26.01 11.37
C LYS A 522 -39.63 25.18 12.60
N ASN A 523 -38.69 24.50 13.26
CA ASN A 523 -38.18 24.92 14.58
C ASN A 523 -39.08 25.17 15.84
N THR A 524 -40.29 24.59 15.99
CA THR A 524 -40.94 24.46 17.34
C THR A 524 -41.21 23.02 17.78
N LYS A 525 -40.82 22.03 16.97
CA LYS A 525 -40.96 20.59 17.28
C LYS A 525 -39.75 19.94 17.98
N LYS A 526 -38.67 20.67 18.34
CA LYS A 526 -37.32 20.08 18.57
C LYS A 526 -37.29 18.78 19.41
N ASN A 527 -37.71 18.80 20.68
CA ASN A 527 -37.74 17.56 21.48
C ASN A 527 -38.63 16.46 20.87
N ALA A 528 -39.75 16.82 20.23
CA ALA A 528 -40.63 15.85 19.58
C ALA A 528 -39.98 15.20 18.34
N ALA A 529 -39.10 15.89 17.62
CA ALA A 529 -38.31 15.29 16.53
C ALA A 529 -37.31 14.27 17.10
N ASP A 530 -36.55 14.66 18.12
CA ASP A 530 -35.49 13.83 18.69
C ASP A 530 -36.06 12.62 19.46
N HIS A 531 -37.19 12.79 20.15
CA HIS A 531 -37.96 11.68 20.72
C HIS A 531 -38.63 10.80 19.64
N SER A 532 -39.10 11.36 18.53
CA SER A 532 -39.66 10.58 17.42
C SER A 532 -38.59 9.76 16.70
N PHE A 533 -37.37 10.30 16.57
CA PHE A 533 -36.22 9.56 16.07
C PHE A 533 -35.83 8.44 17.03
N LEU A 534 -35.67 8.71 18.32
CA LEU A 534 -35.31 7.67 19.30
C LEU A 534 -36.38 6.58 19.42
N SER A 535 -37.68 6.95 19.31
CA SER A 535 -38.78 5.98 19.30
C SER A 535 -38.88 5.17 18.01
N TRP A 536 -38.43 5.73 16.88
CA TRP A 536 -38.28 5.02 15.61
C TRP A 536 -37.11 4.04 15.69
N PHE A 537 -35.96 4.50 16.18
CA PHE A 537 -34.74 3.71 16.34
C PHE A 537 -34.94 2.53 17.29
N LYS A 538 -35.47 2.77 18.51
CA LYS A 538 -35.86 1.70 19.46
C LYS A 538 -37.00 0.79 18.93
N GLY A 539 -37.61 1.11 17.78
CA GLY A 539 -38.59 0.28 17.08
C GLY A 539 -38.02 -0.59 15.94
N LEU A 540 -36.75 -0.40 15.56
CA LEU A 540 -36.09 -1.22 14.53
C LEU A 540 -35.76 -2.63 15.08
N PRO A 541 -36.08 -3.73 14.36
CA PRO A 541 -35.75 -5.07 14.80
C PRO A 541 -34.24 -5.25 14.97
N GLY A 542 -33.80 -5.60 16.19
CA GLY A 542 -32.38 -5.76 16.54
C GLY A 542 -31.69 -4.49 17.08
N ALA A 543 -32.36 -3.34 17.09
CA ALA A 543 -31.80 -2.14 17.71
C ALA A 543 -31.81 -2.20 19.24
N SER A 544 -30.76 -1.63 19.84
CA SER A 544 -30.65 -1.43 21.29
C SER A 544 -30.18 -0.01 21.58
N PHE A 545 -30.58 0.58 22.70
CA PHE A 545 -30.08 1.88 23.16
C PHE A 545 -30.24 1.95 24.67
N SER A 546 -29.13 2.09 25.39
CA SER A 546 -29.07 2.07 26.84
C SER A 546 -29.91 3.18 27.47
N ASP A 547 -30.50 2.91 28.62
CA ASP A 547 -31.25 3.91 29.40
C ASP A 547 -30.31 4.77 30.28
N ASP A 548 -29.00 4.50 30.26
CA ASP A 548 -27.97 5.33 30.92
C ASP A 548 -27.44 6.48 30.03
N ILE A 549 -27.89 6.61 28.79
CA ILE A 549 -27.44 7.63 27.82
C ILE A 549 -28.61 8.46 27.25
N SER A 550 -28.33 9.65 26.71
CA SER A 550 -29.36 10.51 26.09
C SER A 550 -28.84 11.38 24.95
N ILE A 551 -29.68 11.63 23.94
CA ILE A 551 -29.39 12.57 22.85
C ILE A 551 -29.64 14.01 23.34
N ILE A 552 -28.66 14.89 23.18
CA ILE A 552 -28.69 16.29 23.61
C ILE A 552 -28.39 17.23 22.44
N ASP A 553 -29.02 18.42 22.42
CA ASP A 553 -28.73 19.50 21.47
C ASP A 553 -27.58 20.38 22.01
N LEU A 554 -26.37 20.21 21.45
CA LEU A 554 -25.14 20.84 21.95
C LEU A 554 -24.69 22.05 21.12
N ARG A 555 -25.55 22.53 20.20
CA ARG A 555 -25.27 23.70 19.33
C ARG A 555 -25.04 25.01 20.09
N SER A 556 -25.40 25.10 21.37
CA SER A 556 -25.05 26.25 22.23
C SER A 556 -23.58 26.28 22.67
N ARG A 557 -22.81 25.19 22.47
CA ARG A 557 -21.37 25.10 22.75
C ARG A 557 -20.51 24.81 21.51
N GLY A 558 -21.06 25.04 20.30
CA GLY A 558 -20.37 24.81 19.03
C GLY A 558 -20.35 23.37 18.51
N ALA A 559 -20.99 22.43 19.20
CA ALA A 559 -21.09 21.02 18.79
C ALA A 559 -22.43 20.73 18.07
N GLY A 560 -22.63 19.50 17.57
CA GLY A 560 -23.83 19.10 16.85
C GLY A 560 -25.06 18.85 17.76
N ARG A 561 -25.81 17.78 17.44
CA ARG A 561 -26.35 16.95 18.53
C ARG A 561 -25.20 16.09 19.04
N GLY A 562 -25.30 15.61 20.27
CA GLY A 562 -24.36 14.64 20.85
C GLY A 562 -25.12 13.62 21.69
N ILE A 563 -24.43 12.57 22.11
CA ILE A 563 -24.92 11.63 23.11
C ILE A 563 -24.17 11.90 24.41
N VAL A 564 -24.89 12.00 25.53
CA VAL A 564 -24.34 12.33 26.85
C VAL A 564 -24.70 11.21 27.84
N ALA A 565 -23.74 10.82 28.67
CA ALA A 565 -23.96 9.85 29.74
C ALA A 565 -24.80 10.47 30.87
N THR A 566 -25.91 9.83 31.23
CA THR A 566 -26.81 10.28 32.32
C THR A 566 -26.44 9.68 33.68
N ARG A 567 -25.60 8.64 33.68
CA ARG A 567 -24.99 7.99 34.84
C ARG A 567 -23.51 7.72 34.56
N ASP A 568 -22.78 7.27 35.58
CA ASP A 568 -21.43 6.73 35.39
C ASP A 568 -21.53 5.38 34.62
N ILE A 569 -20.76 5.25 33.54
CA ILE A 569 -20.71 4.08 32.67
C ILE A 569 -19.32 3.43 32.79
N SER A 570 -19.27 2.09 32.83
CA SER A 570 -18.03 1.31 32.86
C SER A 570 -17.36 1.23 31.48
N PRO A 571 -16.08 0.82 31.40
CA PRO A 571 -15.51 0.27 30.17
C PRO A 571 -16.31 -0.94 29.67
N ASP A 572 -16.07 -1.35 28.43
CA ASP A 572 -16.63 -2.54 27.76
C ASP A 572 -18.17 -2.59 27.75
N THR A 573 -18.83 -1.43 27.93
CA THR A 573 -20.30 -1.36 28.02
C THR A 573 -20.89 -0.99 26.67
N THR A 574 -21.70 -1.88 26.10
CA THR A 574 -22.48 -1.57 24.89
C THR A 574 -23.49 -0.46 25.15
N LEU A 575 -23.34 0.65 24.45
CA LEU A 575 -24.13 1.86 24.57
C LEU A 575 -25.41 1.77 23.71
N PHE A 576 -25.28 1.31 22.48
CA PHE A 576 -26.37 1.05 21.55
C PHE A 576 -25.96 0.08 20.43
N THR A 577 -26.96 -0.51 19.77
CA THR A 577 -26.82 -1.48 18.67
C THR A 577 -27.69 -1.03 17.51
N ILE A 578 -27.15 -1.05 16.29
CA ILE A 578 -27.76 -0.53 15.06
C ILE A 578 -27.87 -1.69 14.06
N PRO A 579 -29.07 -2.21 13.77
CA PRO A 579 -29.24 -3.30 12.81
C PRO A 579 -28.93 -2.78 11.40
N ARG A 580 -28.21 -3.56 10.59
CA ARG A 580 -27.84 -3.15 9.21
C ARG A 580 -29.06 -2.80 8.35
N LYS A 581 -30.19 -3.47 8.60
CA LYS A 581 -31.48 -3.20 7.94
C LYS A 581 -32.12 -1.84 8.29
N GLY A 582 -31.55 -1.09 9.24
CA GLY A 582 -31.95 0.27 9.62
C GLY A 582 -31.07 1.38 9.03
N ILE A 583 -29.93 1.02 8.44
CA ILE A 583 -28.99 1.90 7.73
C ILE A 583 -29.64 2.39 6.43
N ILE A 584 -29.15 3.48 5.83
CA ILE A 584 -29.52 3.85 4.46
C ILE A 584 -28.34 3.71 3.51
N ASP A 585 -28.48 2.74 2.62
CA ASP A 585 -27.53 2.34 1.60
C ASP A 585 -28.29 1.98 0.29
N VAL A 586 -27.60 1.28 -0.62
CA VAL A 586 -28.12 0.88 -1.93
C VAL A 586 -29.08 -0.31 -1.85
N GLU A 587 -28.86 -1.27 -0.94
CA GLU A 587 -29.77 -2.42 -0.78
C GLU A 587 -31.06 -2.03 -0.08
N THR A 588 -30.97 -1.17 0.94
CA THR A 588 -32.09 -0.84 1.82
C THR A 588 -33.13 0.01 1.12
N SER A 589 -32.75 1.05 0.37
CA SER A 589 -33.70 1.93 -0.32
C SER A 589 -34.44 1.25 -1.49
N ASP A 590 -35.66 1.72 -1.75
CA ASP A 590 -36.49 1.22 -2.85
C ASP A 590 -36.05 1.71 -4.24
N ILE A 591 -35.31 2.83 -4.36
CA ILE A 591 -34.99 3.37 -5.70
C ILE A 591 -34.01 2.50 -6.49
N ALA A 592 -33.05 1.86 -5.82
CA ALA A 592 -32.16 0.88 -6.47
C ALA A 592 -32.95 -0.29 -7.09
N LYS A 593 -34.12 -0.62 -6.52
CA LYS A 593 -35.04 -1.65 -7.01
C LYS A 593 -35.99 -1.15 -8.12
N ARG A 594 -36.05 0.16 -8.36
CA ARG A 594 -36.92 0.84 -9.36
C ARG A 594 -36.16 1.37 -10.57
N LEU A 595 -34.91 1.79 -10.37
CA LEU A 595 -33.96 2.20 -11.41
C LEU A 595 -32.72 1.29 -11.38
N PRO A 596 -32.87 -0.06 -11.44
CA PRO A 596 -31.76 -0.98 -11.25
C PRO A 596 -30.63 -0.74 -12.25
N ASP A 597 -30.93 -0.29 -13.47
CA ASP A 597 -29.92 -0.01 -14.49
C ASP A 597 -28.96 1.13 -14.13
N LEU A 598 -29.44 2.11 -13.38
CA LEU A 598 -28.66 3.26 -12.91
C LEU A 598 -27.82 2.90 -11.68
N PHE A 599 -28.43 2.18 -10.75
CA PHE A 599 -27.77 1.66 -9.55
C PHE A 599 -26.93 0.42 -9.83
N ARG A 600 -26.90 -0.07 -11.08
CA ARG A 600 -26.20 -1.28 -11.50
C ARG A 600 -24.72 -1.24 -11.11
N ALA A 601 -24.07 -0.08 -11.14
CA ALA A 601 -22.70 0.07 -10.64
C ALA A 601 -22.61 -0.37 -9.16
N ASN A 602 -23.24 0.39 -8.26
CA ASN A 602 -23.22 0.14 -6.82
C ASN A 602 -23.80 -1.23 -6.42
N LEU A 603 -24.82 -1.73 -7.14
CA LEU A 603 -25.39 -3.06 -6.94
C LEU A 603 -24.39 -4.14 -7.38
N SER A 604 -23.72 -3.98 -8.54
CA SER A 604 -22.70 -4.93 -9.03
C SER A 604 -21.39 -4.92 -8.25
N ALA A 605 -21.13 -3.85 -7.48
CA ALA A 605 -20.04 -3.79 -6.52
C ALA A 605 -20.29 -4.79 -5.38
N ARG A 606 -21.48 -4.72 -4.77
CA ARG A 606 -21.88 -5.54 -3.61
C ARG A 606 -22.41 -6.94 -3.95
N GLU A 607 -23.03 -7.13 -5.12
CA GLU A 607 -23.41 -8.46 -5.64
C GLU A 607 -22.30 -9.14 -6.46
N GLY A 608 -21.22 -8.43 -6.82
CA GLY A 608 -20.16 -8.94 -7.70
C GLY A 608 -20.54 -9.10 -9.19
N THR A 609 -21.75 -8.70 -9.59
CA THR A 609 -22.40 -8.97 -10.88
C THR A 609 -21.98 -8.03 -12.02
N ARG A 610 -20.80 -8.26 -12.63
CA ARG A 610 -20.42 -7.61 -13.90
C ARG A 610 -21.41 -8.01 -15.00
N GLU A 611 -22.05 -7.05 -15.67
CA GLU A 611 -22.79 -7.28 -16.91
C GLU A 611 -21.90 -7.19 -18.15
N ASP A 612 -22.18 -8.05 -19.13
CA ASP A 612 -21.52 -8.07 -20.44
C ASP A 612 -22.01 -6.92 -21.35
N GLY A 613 -21.08 -6.27 -22.04
CA GLY A 613 -21.39 -5.11 -22.87
C GLY A 613 -22.03 -5.47 -24.22
N ASN A 614 -23.33 -5.20 -24.39
CA ASN A 614 -23.93 -4.94 -25.70
C ASN A 614 -25.28 -4.19 -25.65
N ALA A 615 -25.27 -2.98 -25.09
CA ALA A 615 -26.27 -1.95 -25.36
C ALA A 615 -25.54 -0.63 -25.65
N ALA A 616 -25.90 0.03 -26.76
CA ALA A 616 -25.47 1.39 -27.04
C ALA A 616 -26.51 2.34 -26.44
N ASP A 617 -26.21 2.89 -25.27
CA ASP A 617 -27.03 3.87 -24.57
C ASP A 617 -26.12 4.93 -23.92
N ASP A 618 -26.36 6.21 -24.22
CA ASP A 618 -25.59 7.35 -23.73
C ASP A 618 -26.06 7.80 -22.32
N SER A 619 -26.47 6.84 -21.47
CA SER A 619 -26.97 7.10 -20.13
C SER A 619 -25.81 7.33 -19.12
N PRO A 620 -25.86 8.39 -18.30
CA PRO A 620 -24.78 8.71 -17.37
C PRO A 620 -24.73 7.70 -16.23
N LYS A 621 -23.72 6.83 -16.27
CA LYS A 621 -23.39 5.93 -15.16
C LYS A 621 -22.87 6.74 -13.98
N GLN A 622 -23.32 6.38 -12.78
CA GLN A 622 -22.93 7.03 -11.54
C GLN A 622 -21.82 6.24 -10.86
N ASP A 623 -20.88 6.96 -10.24
CA ASP A 623 -20.02 6.41 -9.23
C ASP A 623 -20.83 6.13 -7.95
N SER A 624 -20.24 5.36 -7.05
CA SER A 624 -20.83 4.99 -5.77
C SER A 624 -21.36 6.21 -4.99
N TRP A 625 -20.60 7.31 -5.02
CA TRP A 625 -20.91 8.62 -4.41
C TRP A 625 -22.05 9.39 -5.08
N SER A 626 -22.24 9.31 -6.40
CA SER A 626 -23.41 9.89 -7.08
C SER A 626 -24.66 9.02 -6.92
N GLY A 627 -24.49 7.70 -6.84
CA GLY A 627 -25.56 6.74 -6.66
C GLY A 627 -26.36 7.02 -5.39
N LEU A 628 -25.73 6.90 -4.22
CA LEU A 628 -26.45 7.07 -2.97
C LEU A 628 -26.76 8.58 -2.70
N ILE A 629 -26.13 9.55 -3.41
CA ILE A 629 -26.68 10.92 -3.60
C ILE A 629 -28.13 10.87 -4.06
N LEU A 630 -28.43 10.16 -5.15
CA LEU A 630 -29.81 9.96 -5.59
C LEU A 630 -30.66 9.19 -4.57
N ILE A 631 -30.12 8.19 -3.86
CA ILE A 631 -30.91 7.41 -2.90
C ILE A 631 -31.50 8.26 -1.80
N LEU A 632 -30.73 9.12 -1.10
CA LEU A 632 -31.40 9.97 -0.12
C LEU A 632 -32.03 11.23 -0.71
N ILE A 633 -31.72 11.65 -1.95
CA ILE A 633 -32.58 12.61 -2.66
C ILE A 633 -34.00 12.02 -2.76
N TYR A 634 -34.12 10.79 -3.21
CA TYR A 634 -35.37 10.04 -3.32
C TYR A 634 -36.04 9.83 -1.95
N GLU A 635 -35.33 9.28 -0.95
CA GLU A 635 -35.89 9.05 0.38
C GLU A 635 -36.27 10.35 1.11
N PHE A 636 -35.56 11.45 0.88
CA PHE A 636 -35.97 12.76 1.38
C PHE A 636 -37.26 13.26 0.70
N LEU A 637 -37.33 13.17 -0.63
CA LEU A 637 -38.47 13.65 -1.42
C LEU A 637 -39.75 12.83 -1.20
N ARG A 638 -39.63 11.53 -0.85
CA ARG A 638 -40.74 10.69 -0.35
C ARG A 638 -41.43 11.25 0.90
N GLY A 639 -40.78 12.12 1.67
CA GLY A 639 -41.41 12.79 2.80
C GLY A 639 -41.92 11.79 3.85
N GLN A 640 -43.23 11.75 4.12
CA GLN A 640 -43.81 10.83 5.11
C GLN A 640 -43.77 9.35 4.66
N ASP A 641 -43.59 9.09 3.36
CA ASP A 641 -43.60 7.73 2.79
C ASP A 641 -42.21 7.09 2.73
N SER A 642 -41.18 7.72 3.33
CA SER A 642 -39.86 7.12 3.56
C SER A 642 -39.78 6.50 4.96
N PRO A 643 -39.30 5.26 5.11
CA PRO A 643 -39.16 4.64 6.43
C PRO A 643 -38.10 5.34 7.29
N TRP A 644 -37.17 6.10 6.71
CA TRP A 644 -36.15 6.89 7.43
C TRP A 644 -36.57 8.34 7.71
N LYS A 645 -37.84 8.72 7.50
CA LYS A 645 -38.29 10.10 7.73
C LYS A 645 -37.95 10.66 9.14
N PRO A 646 -38.03 9.90 10.25
CA PRO A 646 -37.63 10.42 11.57
C PRO A 646 -36.14 10.76 11.67
N TYR A 647 -35.30 10.08 10.89
CA TYR A 647 -33.85 10.34 10.81
C TYR A 647 -33.55 11.58 9.95
N PHE A 648 -34.21 11.76 8.80
CA PHE A 648 -34.11 13.00 8.03
C PHE A 648 -34.59 14.25 8.78
N ASP A 649 -35.47 14.12 9.78
CA ASP A 649 -35.91 15.21 10.64
C ASP A 649 -34.85 15.63 11.68
N ILE A 650 -33.85 14.79 11.98
CA ILE A 650 -32.73 15.16 12.85
C ILE A 650 -31.48 15.62 12.08
N LEU A 651 -31.22 15.11 10.88
CA LEU A 651 -30.04 15.48 10.08
C LEU A 651 -29.91 17.00 9.83
N PRO A 652 -28.68 17.56 9.82
CA PRO A 652 -28.43 18.99 9.64
C PRO A 652 -28.98 19.54 8.32
N GLN A 653 -29.39 20.81 8.30
CA GLN A 653 -29.95 21.49 7.09
C GLN A 653 -28.97 22.48 6.43
N THR A 654 -27.95 22.86 7.18
CA THR A 654 -26.85 23.79 6.88
C THR A 654 -25.56 23.19 7.42
N PHE A 655 -24.44 23.59 6.82
CA PHE A 655 -23.10 23.07 7.07
C PHE A 655 -22.12 24.24 7.06
N GLU A 656 -21.07 24.15 7.87
CA GLU A 656 -19.99 25.14 7.92
C GLU A 656 -18.70 24.65 7.24
N THR A 657 -18.79 23.58 6.43
CA THR A 657 -17.72 23.16 5.52
C THR A 657 -17.44 24.24 4.45
N PRO A 658 -16.19 24.40 3.99
CA PRO A 658 -15.77 25.36 2.95
C PRO A 658 -16.62 25.36 1.67
N MET A 659 -17.29 24.25 1.32
CA MET A 659 -18.19 24.19 0.15
C MET A 659 -19.36 25.20 0.23
N PHE A 660 -19.74 25.67 1.43
CA PHE A 660 -20.80 26.68 1.62
C PHE A 660 -20.27 28.07 1.97
N TRP A 661 -18.97 28.30 1.85
CA TRP A 661 -18.34 29.58 2.10
C TRP A 661 -18.47 30.51 0.89
N THR A 662 -18.39 31.81 1.16
CA THR A 662 -18.19 32.86 0.17
C THR A 662 -16.72 32.93 -0.24
N ASP A 663 -16.39 33.53 -1.38
CA ASP A 663 -15.00 33.67 -1.81
C ASP A 663 -14.19 34.53 -0.83
N GLU A 664 -14.81 35.55 -0.23
CA GLU A 664 -14.22 36.37 0.82
C GLU A 664 -13.95 35.57 2.11
N GLU A 665 -14.75 34.55 2.43
CA GLU A 665 -14.49 33.63 3.55
C GLU A 665 -13.40 32.61 3.20
N LEU A 666 -13.33 32.16 1.94
CA LEU A 666 -12.28 31.26 1.44
C LEU A 666 -10.92 31.96 1.30
N ASP A 667 -10.90 33.27 1.06
CA ASP A 667 -9.69 34.11 1.03
C ASP A 667 -9.06 34.31 2.43
N GLU A 668 -9.71 33.93 3.53
CA GLU A 668 -9.07 33.81 4.85
C GLU A 668 -8.16 32.55 4.97
N LEU A 669 -8.26 31.62 4.00
CA LEU A 669 -7.45 30.41 3.86
C LEU A 669 -6.43 30.50 2.69
N GLN A 670 -6.17 31.71 2.16
CA GLN A 670 -5.44 31.97 0.90
C GLN A 670 -4.02 31.37 0.74
N ALA A 671 -3.36 30.98 1.84
CA ALA A 671 -2.03 30.35 1.83
C ALA A 671 -2.07 28.87 2.26
N SER A 672 -3.25 28.38 2.67
CA SER A 672 -3.51 26.98 2.97
C SER A 672 -3.89 26.24 1.68
N PRO A 673 -3.35 25.03 1.44
CA PRO A 673 -3.82 24.13 0.38
C PRO A 673 -5.34 23.89 0.42
N THR A 674 -5.95 24.04 1.60
CA THR A 674 -7.40 23.92 1.85
C THR A 674 -8.23 24.77 0.89
N ARG A 675 -7.79 25.99 0.51
CA ARG A 675 -8.56 26.86 -0.41
C ARG A 675 -8.68 26.25 -1.82
N GLY A 676 -7.64 25.57 -2.31
CA GLY A 676 -7.67 24.89 -3.61
C GLY A 676 -8.47 23.59 -3.56
N LYS A 677 -8.42 22.86 -2.44
CA LYS A 677 -9.00 21.51 -2.29
C LYS A 677 -10.54 21.49 -2.07
N VAL A 678 -11.25 22.63 -2.20
CA VAL A 678 -12.72 22.73 -1.93
C VAL A 678 -13.59 22.08 -3.02
N GLY A 679 -13.16 22.07 -4.29
CA GLY A 679 -13.80 21.31 -5.38
C GLY A 679 -15.24 21.69 -5.77
N ARG A 680 -15.76 22.84 -5.29
CA ARG A 680 -17.19 23.22 -5.43
C ARG A 680 -17.69 23.24 -6.88
N GLU A 681 -16.93 23.81 -7.81
CA GLU A 681 -17.33 23.91 -9.22
C GLU A 681 -17.40 22.54 -9.90
N ASN A 682 -16.43 21.66 -9.62
CA ASN A 682 -16.41 20.28 -10.11
C ASN A 682 -17.62 19.48 -9.59
N ALA A 683 -17.96 19.66 -8.31
CA ALA A 683 -19.15 19.05 -7.71
C ALA A 683 -20.45 19.56 -8.36
N GLU A 684 -20.59 20.88 -8.60
CA GLU A 684 -21.76 21.43 -9.28
C GLU A 684 -21.86 20.94 -10.74
N ALA A 685 -20.73 20.87 -11.46
CA ALA A 685 -20.67 20.34 -12.82
C ALA A 685 -21.12 18.87 -12.86
N MET A 686 -20.63 18.03 -11.94
CA MET A 686 -21.07 16.64 -11.80
C MET A 686 -22.56 16.54 -11.47
N PHE A 687 -23.09 17.36 -10.55
CA PHE A 687 -24.51 17.35 -10.21
C PHE A 687 -25.39 17.76 -11.40
N ARG A 688 -24.95 18.72 -12.23
CA ARG A 688 -25.67 19.13 -13.45
C ARG A 688 -25.57 18.07 -14.57
N ALA A 689 -24.48 17.30 -14.64
CA ALA A 689 -24.28 16.26 -15.64
C ALA A 689 -24.92 14.90 -15.30
N SER A 690 -24.87 14.48 -14.03
CA SER A 690 -25.16 13.09 -13.62
C SER A 690 -26.33 12.95 -12.63
N ILE A 691 -26.60 13.95 -11.80
CA ILE A 691 -27.69 13.90 -10.79
C ILE A 691 -29.00 14.47 -11.35
N LEU A 692 -28.94 15.69 -11.90
CA LEU A 692 -30.10 16.44 -12.36
C LEU A 692 -30.87 15.76 -13.51
N PRO A 693 -30.23 15.14 -14.53
CA PRO A 693 -30.98 14.51 -15.62
C PRO A 693 -31.84 13.34 -15.14
N VAL A 694 -31.35 12.51 -14.23
CA VAL A 694 -32.11 11.36 -13.68
C VAL A 694 -33.37 11.83 -12.97
N ILE A 695 -33.25 12.86 -12.13
CA ILE A 695 -34.40 13.43 -11.39
C ILE A 695 -35.44 13.98 -12.37
N ARG A 696 -34.99 14.64 -13.46
CA ARG A 696 -35.87 15.21 -14.48
C ARG A 696 -36.49 14.17 -15.44
N GLN A 697 -35.88 13.01 -15.59
CA GLN A 697 -36.39 11.92 -16.43
C GLN A 697 -37.40 11.02 -15.70
N ASN A 698 -37.41 11.01 -14.36
CA ASN A 698 -38.25 10.12 -13.53
C ASN A 698 -39.09 10.90 -12.49
N PRO A 699 -39.88 11.92 -12.88
CA PRO A 699 -40.57 12.82 -11.95
C PRO A 699 -41.58 12.10 -11.04
N GLU A 700 -42.19 11.01 -11.48
CA GLU A 700 -43.09 10.15 -10.71
C GLU A 700 -42.39 9.31 -9.62
N LEU A 701 -41.06 9.10 -9.71
CA LEU A 701 -40.25 8.53 -8.64
C LEU A 701 -39.76 9.60 -7.66
N PHE A 702 -39.32 10.75 -8.16
CA PHE A 702 -38.83 11.85 -7.34
C PHE A 702 -39.98 12.81 -6.97
N ALA A 703 -40.81 12.40 -6.01
CA ALA A 703 -42.00 13.13 -5.58
C ALA A 703 -41.72 14.63 -5.31
N SER A 704 -42.60 15.51 -5.81
CA SER A 704 -42.45 16.98 -5.74
C SER A 704 -41.27 17.60 -6.52
N SER A 705 -40.48 16.83 -7.29
CA SER A 705 -39.39 17.39 -8.11
C SER A 705 -39.86 18.31 -9.23
N GLU A 706 -41.04 18.04 -9.82
CA GLU A 706 -41.65 18.83 -10.90
C GLU A 706 -41.80 20.32 -10.56
N VAL A 707 -42.08 20.64 -9.30
CA VAL A 707 -42.32 22.02 -8.82
C VAL A 707 -41.07 22.69 -8.25
N ALA A 708 -39.95 21.97 -8.17
CA ALA A 708 -38.65 22.52 -7.77
C ALA A 708 -37.87 23.01 -8.99
N SER A 709 -37.13 24.12 -8.86
CA SER A 709 -36.22 24.61 -9.92
C SER A 709 -34.89 23.84 -9.92
N ASP A 710 -34.15 23.84 -11.04
CA ASP A 710 -32.88 23.11 -11.14
C ASP A 710 -31.88 23.53 -10.07
N ASP A 711 -31.75 24.83 -9.75
CA ASP A 711 -30.85 25.28 -8.68
C ASP A 711 -31.32 24.87 -7.26
N GLN A 712 -32.62 24.58 -7.09
CA GLN A 712 -33.11 23.94 -5.86
C GLN A 712 -32.75 22.46 -5.83
N LEU A 713 -32.69 21.78 -6.98
CA LEU A 713 -32.25 20.38 -7.14
C LEU A 713 -30.72 20.23 -6.99
N ILE A 714 -29.94 21.20 -7.49
CA ILE A 714 -28.48 21.27 -7.31
C ILE A 714 -28.13 21.62 -5.86
N GLY A 715 -28.84 22.58 -5.25
CA GLY A 715 -28.75 22.83 -3.80
C GLY A 715 -29.18 21.63 -2.94
N LEU A 716 -29.98 20.71 -3.50
CA LEU A 716 -30.41 19.43 -2.93
C LEU A 716 -29.32 18.36 -2.98
N ALA A 717 -28.50 18.31 -4.03
CA ALA A 717 -27.26 17.52 -4.01
C ALA A 717 -26.23 18.12 -3.03
N HIS A 718 -25.90 19.41 -3.15
CA HIS A 718 -24.79 20.03 -2.39
C HIS A 718 -24.86 19.84 -0.87
N ARG A 719 -26.03 20.04 -0.22
CA ARG A 719 -26.18 19.91 1.26
C ARG A 719 -25.52 18.65 1.80
N MET A 720 -25.60 17.61 0.99
CA MET A 720 -25.79 16.28 1.48
C MET A 720 -24.77 15.34 0.83
N GLY A 721 -24.23 15.68 -0.34
CA GLY A 721 -22.82 15.40 -0.62
C GLY A 721 -21.90 15.87 0.52
N SER A 722 -22.27 16.93 1.26
CA SER A 722 -21.61 17.29 2.53
C SER A 722 -22.09 16.50 3.76
N THR A 723 -23.29 15.90 3.74
CA THR A 723 -23.73 14.95 4.78
C THR A 723 -23.01 13.62 4.66
N ILE A 724 -22.69 13.16 3.45
CA ILE A 724 -21.70 12.08 3.26
C ILE A 724 -20.47 12.38 4.08
N MET A 725 -19.84 13.50 3.69
CA MET A 725 -18.47 13.82 4.01
C MET A 725 -18.27 14.05 5.51
N ALA A 726 -19.37 14.30 6.24
CA ALA A 726 -19.39 14.52 7.67
C ALA A 726 -20.09 13.43 8.51
N TYR A 727 -20.91 12.54 7.93
CA TYR A 727 -21.81 11.64 8.69
C TYR A 727 -22.04 10.23 8.09
N ALA A 728 -21.55 9.93 6.89
CA ALA A 728 -21.62 8.57 6.36
C ALA A 728 -20.45 7.73 6.87
N PHE A 729 -20.74 6.48 7.22
CA PHE A 729 -19.74 5.51 7.67
C PHE A 729 -19.53 4.50 6.55
N ASP A 730 -18.29 4.02 6.42
CA ASP A 730 -18.07 2.70 5.86
C ASP A 730 -18.93 1.69 6.62
N LEU A 731 -19.66 0.83 5.92
CA LEU A 731 -20.47 -0.22 6.55
C LEU A 731 -19.68 -1.48 6.80
N GLU A 732 -18.50 -1.57 6.23
CA GLU A 732 -17.71 -2.76 6.15
C GLU A 732 -16.72 -2.78 7.33
N ASN A 733 -16.23 -3.95 7.74
CA ASN A 733 -15.72 -4.16 9.10
C ASN A 733 -14.31 -3.56 9.34
N GLU A 734 -13.96 -3.29 10.60
CA GLU A 734 -12.64 -2.73 10.95
C GLU A 734 -11.60 -3.81 11.35
N ASP A 735 -12.06 -5.03 11.70
CA ASP A 735 -11.20 -6.18 12.08
C ASP A 735 -10.26 -6.68 10.96
N GLU A 736 -10.41 -6.20 9.72
CA GLU A 736 -9.49 -6.50 8.61
C GLU A 736 -8.17 -5.71 8.64
N GLN A 737 -8.08 -4.64 9.44
CA GLN A 737 -7.08 -3.59 9.21
C GLN A 737 -5.74 -3.79 9.98
N GLU A 738 -5.69 -4.63 11.03
CA GLU A 738 -4.48 -4.85 11.85
C GLU A 738 -3.64 -6.11 11.48
N GLU A 739 -3.00 -6.18 10.30
CA GLU A 739 -1.79 -7.01 10.15
C GLU A 739 -0.90 -6.68 8.91
N ASN A 740 -0.51 -5.41 8.67
CA ASN A 740 0.48 -5.09 7.62
C ASN A 740 1.40 -3.89 7.97
N PRO A 741 2.61 -4.09 8.56
CA PRO A 741 3.47 -2.99 9.04
C PRO A 741 4.29 -2.24 7.96
N ASP A 742 4.15 -2.61 6.69
CA ASP A 742 5.04 -2.14 5.59
C ASP A 742 4.30 -1.31 4.51
N GLU A 743 3.06 -0.86 4.77
CA GLU A 743 2.23 -0.06 3.82
C GLU A 743 1.86 1.33 4.39
N GLU A 744 2.87 2.19 4.60
CA GLU A 744 2.69 3.63 4.81
C GLU A 744 2.80 4.39 3.48
N TRP A 745 1.66 4.80 2.90
CA TRP A 745 1.41 6.03 2.11
C TRP A 745 -0.11 6.13 1.89
N VAL A 746 -0.70 7.34 2.00
CA VAL A 746 -2.15 7.51 2.15
C VAL A 746 -2.82 8.13 0.91
N GLU A 747 -3.34 7.28 0.01
CA GLU A 747 -4.33 7.58 -1.06
C GLU A 747 -4.79 6.23 -1.66
N ASP A 748 -6.06 5.92 -1.97
CA ASP A 748 -7.32 6.68 -1.94
C ASP A 748 -8.42 5.89 -1.21
N ARG A 749 -9.20 6.54 -0.34
CA ARG A 749 -10.30 5.91 0.45
C ARG A 749 -11.72 6.23 -0.05
N GLN A 750 -11.90 6.55 -1.34
CA GLN A 750 -13.19 7.08 -1.85
C GLN A 750 -13.88 6.26 -2.94
N ALA A 751 -13.16 5.44 -3.71
CA ALA A 751 -13.76 4.51 -4.68
C ALA A 751 -14.02 3.11 -4.09
N LYS A 752 -13.81 2.95 -2.78
CA LYS A 752 -13.60 1.69 -2.06
C LYS A 752 -13.80 1.87 -0.54
N SER A 753 -15.06 1.94 -0.08
CA SER A 753 -15.59 2.05 1.29
C SER A 753 -17.14 2.05 1.25
N VAL A 754 -17.90 0.94 1.42
CA VAL A 754 -19.38 0.89 1.14
C VAL A 754 -20.05 1.75 2.19
N MET A 755 -20.37 2.97 1.81
CA MET A 755 -21.03 3.87 2.73
C MET A 755 -22.50 3.54 2.92
N GLY A 756 -22.93 3.75 4.16
CA GLY A 756 -24.31 4.04 4.48
C GLY A 756 -24.39 5.27 5.37
N MET A 757 -25.56 5.89 5.38
CA MET A 757 -25.93 6.68 6.55
C MET A 757 -26.28 5.71 7.68
N VAL A 758 -25.53 5.74 8.78
CA VAL A 758 -25.71 4.85 9.94
C VAL A 758 -26.40 5.61 11.07
N PRO A 759 -27.74 5.50 11.22
CA PRO A 759 -28.48 6.32 12.16
C PRO A 759 -28.10 5.95 13.60
N MET A 760 -27.92 6.98 14.44
CA MET A 760 -27.47 6.92 15.84
C MET A 760 -25.94 6.91 16.01
N ALA A 761 -25.18 6.19 15.18
CA ALA A 761 -23.71 6.31 15.20
C ALA A 761 -23.29 7.73 14.79
N ASP A 762 -23.96 8.28 13.78
CA ASP A 762 -23.79 9.64 13.25
C ASP A 762 -24.24 10.78 14.20
N ILE A 763 -24.72 10.46 15.40
CA ILE A 763 -25.06 11.42 16.46
C ILE A 763 -23.90 11.59 17.45
N LEU A 764 -22.88 10.72 17.40
CA LEU A 764 -21.65 10.92 18.14
C LEU A 764 -20.81 12.01 17.46
N ASN A 765 -20.55 13.11 18.18
CA ASN A 765 -19.45 14.01 17.81
C ASN A 765 -18.12 13.27 17.99
N ALA A 766 -17.06 13.79 17.37
CA ALA A 766 -15.70 13.28 17.53
C ALA A 766 -14.74 14.39 17.96
N ASP A 767 -13.59 13.96 18.48
CA ASP A 767 -12.44 14.76 18.88
C ASP A 767 -11.21 13.84 18.90
N ALA A 768 -10.00 14.39 19.03
CA ALA A 768 -8.78 13.58 18.92
C ALA A 768 -8.63 12.57 20.07
N GLU A 769 -9.29 12.83 21.19
CA GLU A 769 -9.46 11.88 22.30
C GLU A 769 -10.94 11.49 22.40
N PHE A 770 -11.21 10.19 22.27
CA PHE A 770 -12.55 9.62 22.17
C PHE A 770 -12.78 8.63 23.32
N ASN A 771 -14.03 8.25 23.59
CA ASN A 771 -14.36 7.36 24.73
C ASN A 771 -15.33 6.22 24.36
N ALA A 772 -15.78 6.17 23.11
CA ALA A 772 -16.51 5.06 22.54
C ALA A 772 -15.99 4.72 21.13
N HIS A 773 -16.21 3.47 20.72
CA HIS A 773 -15.80 2.92 19.42
C HIS A 773 -16.95 2.13 18.80
N VAL A 774 -17.01 2.06 17.47
CA VAL A 774 -18.10 1.45 16.69
C VAL A 774 -17.64 0.08 16.18
N ASN A 775 -18.03 -0.99 16.87
CA ASN A 775 -17.68 -2.35 16.50
C ASN A 775 -18.63 -2.82 15.39
N HIS A 776 -18.10 -3.29 14.26
CA HIS A 776 -18.90 -3.75 13.12
C HIS A 776 -19.24 -5.25 13.24
N GLY A 777 -20.29 -5.70 12.54
CA GLY A 777 -20.71 -7.11 12.59
C GLY A 777 -21.90 -7.45 11.67
N ASP A 778 -22.05 -8.74 11.37
CA ASP A 778 -22.83 -9.31 10.25
C ASP A 778 -24.27 -8.79 10.11
N GLU A 779 -24.99 -8.62 11.23
CA GLU A 779 -26.38 -8.16 11.26
C GLU A 779 -26.54 -6.76 11.88
N SER A 780 -25.53 -6.26 12.60
CA SER A 780 -25.60 -4.99 13.33
C SER A 780 -24.24 -4.44 13.74
N LEU A 781 -24.11 -3.11 13.70
CA LEU A 781 -23.01 -2.36 14.33
C LEU A 781 -23.35 -2.15 15.82
N SER A 782 -22.35 -2.10 16.69
CA SER A 782 -22.54 -1.86 18.13
C SER A 782 -21.49 -0.93 18.73
N VAL A 783 -21.95 0.09 19.44
CA VAL A 783 -21.07 1.11 20.03
C VAL A 783 -20.74 0.72 21.48
N VAL A 784 -19.46 0.70 21.84
CA VAL A 784 -18.96 0.27 23.15
C VAL A 784 -18.05 1.34 23.76
N SER A 785 -18.14 1.55 25.08
CA SER A 785 -17.26 2.45 25.83
C SER A 785 -15.86 1.88 26.07
N LEU A 786 -14.82 2.66 25.77
CA LEU A 786 -13.41 2.26 25.93
C LEU A 786 -12.88 2.47 27.35
N ARG A 787 -13.44 3.45 28.06
CA ARG A 787 -13.01 3.88 29.40
C ARG A 787 -14.21 4.28 30.27
N PRO A 788 -14.05 4.49 31.58
CA PRO A 788 -15.16 4.94 32.41
C PRO A 788 -15.62 6.36 32.00
N ILE A 789 -16.90 6.53 31.71
CA ILE A 789 -17.52 7.81 31.32
C ILE A 789 -18.36 8.31 32.51
N LYS A 790 -18.29 9.61 32.88
CA LYS A 790 -19.04 10.14 34.03
C LYS A 790 -20.42 10.67 33.67
N ALA A 791 -21.31 10.67 34.65
CA ALA A 791 -22.62 11.31 34.53
C ALA A 791 -22.46 12.82 34.18
N GLY A 792 -22.85 13.19 32.96
CA GLY A 792 -22.70 14.53 32.38
C GLY A 792 -21.64 14.63 31.28
N ASP A 793 -20.77 13.63 31.11
CA ASP A 793 -19.77 13.60 30.05
C ASP A 793 -20.40 13.28 28.69
N GLU A 794 -19.81 13.84 27.63
CA GLU A 794 -20.17 13.56 26.24
C GLU A 794 -19.51 12.26 25.77
N ILE A 795 -20.26 11.49 24.97
CA ILE A 795 -19.80 10.26 24.33
C ILE A 795 -19.28 10.62 22.95
N LEU A 796 -17.99 10.37 22.74
CA LEU A 796 -17.22 10.80 21.58
C LEU A 796 -16.70 9.59 20.81
N ASN A 797 -16.91 9.62 19.49
CA ASN A 797 -16.31 8.69 18.54
C ASN A 797 -14.94 9.19 18.07
N TYR A 798 -14.20 8.37 17.32
CA TYR A 798 -13.01 8.78 16.58
C TYR A 798 -13.34 8.94 15.09
N TYR A 799 -12.82 9.98 14.43
CA TYR A 799 -12.86 10.12 12.96
C TYR A 799 -11.48 9.94 12.30
N GLY A 800 -10.44 9.59 13.07
CA GLY A 800 -9.06 9.43 12.57
C GLY A 800 -8.14 10.64 12.84
N PRO A 801 -6.83 10.49 12.56
CA PRO A 801 -5.78 11.47 12.88
C PRO A 801 -5.76 12.62 11.85
N HIS A 802 -6.81 13.43 11.83
CA HIS A 802 -6.98 14.50 10.85
C HIS A 802 -6.40 15.85 11.32
N PRO A 803 -5.68 16.63 10.47
CA PRO A 803 -5.37 18.04 10.75
C PRO A 803 -6.64 18.88 10.81
N ASN A 804 -6.59 20.08 11.42
CA ASN A 804 -7.75 20.99 11.44
C ASN A 804 -8.19 21.43 10.03
N SER A 805 -7.29 21.47 9.05
CA SER A 805 -7.60 21.72 7.64
C SER A 805 -8.52 20.64 7.04
N GLU A 806 -8.25 19.36 7.33
CA GLU A 806 -9.04 18.22 6.85
C GLU A 806 -10.37 18.11 7.62
N LEU A 807 -10.35 18.33 8.95
CA LEU A 807 -11.58 18.41 9.76
C LEU A 807 -12.52 19.50 9.25
N LEU A 808 -11.98 20.70 8.98
CA LEU A 808 -12.75 21.81 8.45
C LEU A 808 -13.30 21.47 7.07
N ARG A 809 -12.50 20.86 6.18
CA ARG A 809 -12.93 20.50 4.83
C ARG A 809 -14.05 19.46 4.84
N ARG A 810 -13.91 18.38 5.63
CA ARG A 810 -14.86 17.26 5.66
C ARG A 810 -16.07 17.49 6.56
N TYR A 811 -15.83 17.82 7.82
CA TYR A 811 -16.83 17.84 8.89
C TYR A 811 -17.30 19.25 9.25
N GLY A 812 -16.54 20.29 8.90
CA GLY A 812 -16.92 21.69 9.11
C GLY A 812 -16.70 22.20 10.53
N TYR A 813 -15.72 21.65 11.25
CA TYR A 813 -15.30 22.12 12.58
C TYR A 813 -13.76 22.08 12.74
N VAL A 814 -13.26 22.66 13.82
CA VAL A 814 -11.85 22.64 14.25
C VAL A 814 -11.79 22.48 15.78
N THR A 815 -10.72 21.91 16.32
CA THR A 815 -10.54 21.66 17.76
C THR A 815 -9.06 21.72 18.15
N ASP A 816 -8.77 22.32 19.32
CA ASP A 816 -7.41 22.49 19.83
C ASP A 816 -6.67 21.16 20.00
N LYS A 817 -7.38 20.03 20.20
CA LYS A 817 -6.73 18.72 20.31
C LYS A 817 -6.21 18.21 18.97
N HIS A 818 -6.98 18.39 17.89
CA HIS A 818 -6.51 18.02 16.55
C HIS A 818 -5.35 18.89 16.05
N ALA A 819 -5.04 20.00 16.72
CA ALA A 819 -3.86 20.81 16.37
C ALA A 819 -2.53 20.05 16.51
N ARG A 820 -2.51 18.92 17.23
CA ARG A 820 -1.36 17.99 17.27
C ARG A 820 -1.13 17.23 15.95
N HIS A 821 -2.16 17.10 15.13
CA HIS A 821 -2.14 16.50 13.79
C HIS A 821 -2.08 17.55 12.67
N ASP A 822 -1.99 18.85 12.97
CA ASP A 822 -1.88 19.89 11.94
C ASP A 822 -0.65 19.65 11.06
N VAL A 823 -0.82 19.89 9.76
CA VAL A 823 0.20 19.75 8.71
C VAL A 823 0.34 21.04 7.91
N VAL A 824 1.48 21.26 7.26
CA VAL A 824 1.65 22.34 6.26
C VAL A 824 2.47 21.84 5.07
N GLU A 825 1.93 22.06 3.86
CA GLU A 825 2.57 21.67 2.60
C GLU A 825 3.66 22.67 2.18
N LEU A 826 4.86 22.17 1.89
CA LEU A 826 6.01 22.89 1.36
C LEU A 826 6.24 22.49 -0.11
N PRO A 827 5.81 23.32 -1.09
CA PRO A 827 6.06 23.04 -2.50
C PRO A 827 7.56 23.04 -2.83
N TRP A 828 8.02 22.08 -3.64
CA TRP A 828 9.41 22.03 -4.11
C TRP A 828 9.82 23.35 -4.78
N SER A 829 8.90 24.02 -5.49
CA SER A 829 9.22 25.29 -6.16
C SER A 829 9.70 26.39 -5.19
N ASP A 830 9.31 26.36 -3.90
CA ASP A 830 9.86 27.28 -2.87
C ASP A 830 11.28 26.87 -2.45
N VAL A 831 11.55 25.56 -2.35
CA VAL A 831 12.88 24.99 -2.09
C VAL A 831 13.84 25.29 -3.25
N GLU A 832 13.36 25.20 -4.50
CA GLU A 832 14.12 25.52 -5.71
C GLU A 832 14.44 27.02 -5.80
N ARG A 833 13.47 27.90 -5.50
CA ARG A 833 13.70 29.36 -5.40
C ARG A 833 14.72 29.70 -4.30
N ALA A 834 14.60 29.07 -3.14
CA ALA A 834 15.55 29.24 -2.04
C ALA A 834 16.97 28.75 -2.41
N MET A 835 17.07 27.61 -3.10
CA MET A 835 18.34 27.05 -3.60
C MET A 835 18.99 27.93 -4.66
N ALA A 836 18.22 28.45 -5.62
CA ALA A 836 18.68 29.41 -6.61
C ALA A 836 19.29 30.66 -5.93
N SER A 837 18.59 31.20 -4.93
CA SER A 837 19.03 32.37 -4.17
C SER A 837 20.25 32.12 -3.27
N GLU A 838 20.37 30.96 -2.62
CA GLU A 838 21.48 30.65 -1.71
C GLU A 838 22.77 30.29 -2.48
N LEU A 839 22.64 29.61 -3.62
CA LEU A 839 23.78 29.14 -4.42
C LEU A 839 24.17 30.09 -5.55
N GLY A 840 23.40 31.15 -5.81
CA GLY A 840 23.66 32.11 -6.88
C GLY A 840 23.48 31.54 -8.29
N VAL A 841 22.57 30.56 -8.46
CA VAL A 841 22.29 29.88 -9.74
C VAL A 841 20.91 30.25 -10.26
N SER A 842 20.73 30.30 -11.59
CA SER A 842 19.41 30.52 -12.17
C SER A 842 18.52 29.29 -12.06
N THR A 843 17.21 29.50 -11.94
CA THR A 843 16.18 28.45 -11.98
C THR A 843 16.27 27.59 -13.23
N ASP A 844 16.66 28.15 -14.38
CA ASP A 844 16.84 27.37 -15.62
C ASP A 844 17.87 26.25 -15.46
N LYS A 845 18.95 26.48 -14.68
CA LYS A 845 19.95 25.45 -14.36
C LYS A 845 19.39 24.36 -13.44
N LEU A 846 18.42 24.69 -12.58
CA LEU A 846 17.77 23.75 -11.68
C LEU A 846 16.69 22.93 -12.41
N SER A 847 15.88 23.55 -13.26
CA SER A 847 14.97 22.82 -14.18
C SER A 847 15.72 21.88 -15.14
N GLY A 848 16.94 22.26 -15.55
CA GLY A 848 17.86 21.40 -16.30
C GLY A 848 18.44 20.22 -15.50
N ILE A 849 18.36 20.27 -14.17
CA ILE A 849 18.65 19.13 -13.27
C ILE A 849 17.39 18.27 -13.07
N ARG A 850 16.20 18.87 -12.91
CA ARG A 850 14.90 18.17 -12.84
C ARG A 850 14.70 17.25 -14.05
N LYS A 851 14.97 17.76 -15.26
CA LYS A 851 14.94 16.99 -16.53
C LYS A 851 16.00 15.87 -16.67
N GLY A 852 16.77 15.60 -15.61
CA GLY A 852 17.74 14.50 -15.52
C GLY A 852 17.46 13.51 -14.38
N LEU A 853 16.30 13.63 -13.71
CA LEU A 853 15.69 12.63 -12.85
C LEU A 853 14.67 11.81 -13.65
N ASP A 854 14.21 10.71 -13.07
CA ASP A 854 12.97 10.06 -13.49
C ASP A 854 11.78 10.81 -12.86
N ASP A 855 10.64 10.82 -13.53
CA ASP A 855 9.43 11.46 -13.01
C ASP A 855 8.84 10.64 -11.85
N GLU A 856 8.99 9.31 -11.88
CA GLU A 856 8.63 8.40 -10.76
C GLU A 856 9.57 8.52 -9.53
N GLU A 857 10.68 9.29 -9.61
CA GLU A 857 11.63 9.52 -8.50
C GLU A 857 11.58 10.96 -7.93
N PHE A 858 10.63 11.80 -8.35
CA PHE A 858 10.63 13.24 -8.04
C PHE A 858 9.33 13.72 -7.37
N GLU A 859 9.47 14.35 -6.20
CA GLU A 859 8.35 14.89 -5.42
C GLU A 859 8.23 16.41 -5.56
N ASP A 860 7.04 16.90 -5.89
CA ASP A 860 6.76 18.33 -6.14
C ASP A 860 6.25 19.08 -4.89
N THR A 861 5.84 18.38 -3.83
CA THR A 861 5.36 18.95 -2.56
C THR A 861 5.67 18.04 -1.39
N PHE A 862 6.07 18.61 -0.25
CA PHE A 862 6.47 17.86 0.95
C PHE A 862 5.64 18.29 2.15
N VAL A 863 5.19 17.34 2.98
CA VAL A 863 4.41 17.62 4.19
C VAL A 863 5.35 17.90 5.36
N LEU A 864 5.08 18.97 6.11
CA LEU A 864 5.70 19.25 7.41
C LEU A 864 4.64 19.10 8.51
N GLU A 865 4.90 18.24 9.48
CA GLU A 865 3.95 17.84 10.52
C GLU A 865 4.66 17.57 11.85
N ARG A 866 3.93 17.25 12.92
CA ARG A 866 4.53 16.84 14.21
C ARG A 866 4.49 15.34 14.38
N GLU A 867 5.47 14.81 15.09
CA GLU A 867 5.36 13.51 15.76
C GLU A 867 4.16 13.55 16.73
N ALA A 868 2.99 13.09 16.29
CA ALA A 868 1.77 13.17 17.11
C ALA A 868 1.90 12.30 18.37
N GLY A 869 2.45 11.10 18.26
CA GLY A 869 2.54 10.13 19.36
C GLY A 869 1.21 9.43 19.65
N ASP A 870 1.33 8.26 20.26
CA ASP A 870 0.34 7.18 20.23
C ASP A 870 -0.94 7.44 21.06
N ILE A 871 -2.01 6.77 20.64
CA ILE A 871 -3.30 6.71 21.34
C ILE A 871 -3.35 5.41 22.15
N GLY A 872 -3.59 5.51 23.45
CA GLY A 872 -3.79 4.37 24.33
C GLY A 872 -5.13 3.67 24.09
N PRO A 873 -5.29 2.41 24.54
CA PRO A 873 -6.52 1.62 24.35
C PRO A 873 -7.74 2.19 25.09
N ASP A 874 -7.55 3.21 25.94
CA ASP A 874 -8.63 3.94 26.60
C ASP A 874 -9.16 5.13 25.77
N GLY A 875 -8.51 5.46 24.65
CA GLY A 875 -8.82 6.59 23.76
C GLY A 875 -8.20 7.94 24.19
N MET A 876 -7.10 7.94 24.97
CA MET A 876 -6.31 9.14 25.32
C MET A 876 -4.93 9.11 24.64
N PHE A 877 -4.27 10.26 24.50
CA PHE A 877 -2.86 10.31 24.13
C PHE A 877 -1.94 10.12 25.35
N GLU A 878 -0.83 9.39 25.19
CA GLU A 878 0.13 9.18 26.29
C GLU A 878 0.96 10.43 26.63
N GLY A 879 0.93 11.49 25.80
CA GLY A 879 1.69 12.71 26.04
C GLY A 879 1.40 13.89 25.09
N PRO A 880 2.11 15.02 25.28
CA PRO A 880 2.13 16.11 24.29
C PRO A 880 2.79 15.65 22.99
N PRO A 881 2.48 16.28 21.84
CA PRO A 881 3.17 15.99 20.58
C PRO A 881 4.68 16.31 20.66
N GLY A 882 5.45 15.59 19.86
CA GLY A 882 6.90 15.73 19.72
C GLY A 882 7.32 16.88 18.80
N GLY A 883 8.50 16.73 18.19
CA GLY A 883 9.08 17.73 17.30
C GLY A 883 8.41 17.78 15.92
N VAL A 884 8.79 18.78 15.11
CA VAL A 884 8.37 18.82 13.69
C VAL A 884 9.25 17.88 12.89
N LEU A 885 8.61 17.01 12.11
CA LEU A 885 9.27 16.11 11.18
C LEU A 885 9.56 16.83 9.86
N VAL A 886 10.71 16.49 9.27
CA VAL A 886 11.13 16.96 7.95
C VAL A 886 11.37 15.70 7.12
N PRO A 887 10.63 15.48 6.01
CA PRO A 887 10.71 14.23 5.23
C PRO A 887 12.13 13.85 4.79
N GLU A 888 12.42 12.55 4.75
CA GLU A 888 13.73 12.05 4.25
C GLU A 888 13.82 12.26 2.73
N GLU A 889 12.70 12.20 2.03
CA GLU A 889 12.49 12.47 0.61
C GLU A 889 12.94 13.90 0.26
N LEU A 890 12.43 14.88 1.00
CA LEU A 890 12.82 16.30 0.89
C LEU A 890 14.33 16.46 1.10
N THR A 891 14.87 15.74 2.09
CA THR A 891 16.28 15.78 2.44
C THR A 891 17.16 15.16 1.35
N GLU A 892 16.80 14.01 0.79
CA GLU A 892 17.54 13.33 -0.27
C GLU A 892 17.40 14.04 -1.63
N GLN A 893 16.23 14.60 -1.97
CA GLN A 893 16.02 15.39 -3.19
C GLN A 893 16.83 16.69 -3.14
N LEU A 894 16.78 17.45 -2.03
CA LEU A 894 17.62 18.62 -1.82
C LEU A 894 19.12 18.27 -1.91
N LYS A 895 19.53 17.16 -1.27
CA LYS A 895 20.89 16.63 -1.31
C LYS A 895 21.28 16.10 -2.70
N PHE A 896 20.35 15.68 -3.56
CA PHE A 896 20.59 15.38 -4.98
C PHE A 896 20.88 16.65 -5.76
N PHE A 897 19.98 17.64 -5.71
CA PHE A 897 20.15 18.90 -6.43
C PHE A 897 21.43 19.64 -6.00
N VAL A 898 21.75 19.70 -4.70
CA VAL A 898 23.01 20.31 -4.21
C VAL A 898 24.27 19.52 -4.64
N LYS A 899 24.19 18.20 -4.89
CA LYS A 899 25.28 17.45 -5.55
C LYS A 899 25.39 17.83 -7.03
N ALA A 900 24.26 17.95 -7.73
CA ALA A 900 24.19 18.26 -9.16
C ALA A 900 24.65 19.69 -9.46
N VAL A 901 24.22 20.70 -8.69
CA VAL A 901 24.72 22.08 -8.78
C VAL A 901 26.25 22.10 -8.63
N LYS A 902 26.84 21.43 -7.63
CA LYS A 902 28.31 21.38 -7.49
C LYS A 902 29.03 20.73 -8.68
N LYS A 903 28.37 19.84 -9.43
CA LYS A 903 28.94 19.21 -10.64
C LYS A 903 28.97 20.19 -11.81
N LEU A 904 28.05 21.14 -11.86
CA LEU A 904 27.94 22.17 -12.90
C LEU A 904 28.74 23.44 -12.55
N ASP A 905 28.73 23.83 -11.28
CA ASP A 905 29.44 24.99 -10.73
C ASP A 905 30.19 24.59 -9.43
N PRO A 906 31.50 24.31 -9.51
CA PRO A 906 32.29 23.88 -8.35
C PRO A 906 32.50 24.96 -7.29
N GLU A 907 32.40 26.25 -7.66
CA GLU A 907 32.63 27.39 -6.76
C GLU A 907 31.36 27.72 -5.96
N ALA A 908 30.17 27.55 -6.55
CA ALA A 908 28.88 27.78 -5.90
C ALA A 908 28.63 26.92 -4.64
N VAL A 909 29.28 25.76 -4.51
CA VAL A 909 29.08 24.85 -3.35
C VAL A 909 30.44 24.49 -2.73
N PRO A 910 30.79 25.00 -1.53
CA PRO A 910 32.06 24.73 -0.86
C PRO A 910 32.36 23.26 -0.43
N GLU A 911 33.39 23.09 0.40
CA GLU A 911 33.83 21.77 0.91
C GLU A 911 32.81 21.07 1.82
N LYS A 912 32.98 19.75 1.97
CA LYS A 912 31.97 18.77 2.43
C LYS A 912 31.28 19.12 3.77
N ARG A 913 31.97 19.84 4.68
CA ARG A 913 31.39 20.27 5.97
C ARG A 913 30.31 21.35 5.82
N LYS A 914 30.43 22.24 4.84
CA LYS A 914 29.46 23.34 4.61
C LYS A 914 28.15 22.91 3.94
N ARG A 915 28.06 21.67 3.42
CA ARG A 915 26.88 21.26 2.65
C ARG A 915 25.61 21.12 3.48
N ARG A 916 25.69 20.68 4.73
CA ARG A 916 24.52 20.59 5.60
C ARG A 916 24.05 21.98 6.03
N GLU A 917 24.97 22.85 6.45
CA GLU A 917 24.72 24.27 6.72
C GLU A 917 23.96 24.96 5.56
N ILE A 918 24.36 24.67 4.31
CA ILE A 918 23.70 25.16 3.09
C ILE A 918 22.29 24.58 2.90
N MET A 919 22.09 23.28 3.12
CA MET A 919 20.76 22.66 2.98
C MET A 919 19.79 23.16 4.07
N GLU A 920 20.26 23.31 5.31
CA GLU A 920 19.50 23.91 6.41
C GLU A 920 19.14 25.37 6.13
N SER A 921 20.07 26.15 5.55
CA SER A 921 19.82 27.53 5.09
C SER A 921 18.76 27.59 3.98
N ILE A 922 18.83 26.68 2.99
CA ILE A 922 17.84 26.60 1.90
C ILE A 922 16.45 26.28 2.45
N LEU A 923 16.34 25.28 3.33
CA LEU A 923 15.06 24.92 3.98
C LEU A 923 14.51 26.07 4.82
N ALA A 924 15.35 26.72 5.63
CA ALA A 924 14.94 27.88 6.42
C ALA A 924 14.44 29.04 5.56
N ARG A 925 15.08 29.31 4.41
CA ARG A 925 14.62 30.30 3.43
C ARG A 925 13.29 29.92 2.78
N ALA A 926 13.11 28.65 2.41
CA ALA A 926 11.87 28.16 1.80
C ALA A 926 10.69 28.25 2.78
N VAL A 927 10.90 27.88 4.05
CA VAL A 927 9.91 28.01 5.13
C VAL A 927 9.56 29.49 5.41
N VAL A 928 10.53 30.40 5.38
CA VAL A 928 10.27 31.85 5.48
C VAL A 928 9.49 32.39 4.28
N ALA A 929 9.76 31.91 3.06
CA ALA A 929 9.03 32.31 1.86
C ALA A 929 7.56 31.81 1.88
N LEU A 930 7.34 30.60 2.40
CA LEU A 930 6.01 30.04 2.64
C LEU A 930 5.25 30.80 3.72
N GLU A 931 5.88 31.10 4.87
CA GLU A 931 5.28 31.93 5.94
C GLU A 931 4.90 33.34 5.43
N ALA A 932 5.69 33.93 4.54
CA ALA A 932 5.42 35.24 3.95
C ALA A 932 4.20 35.29 3.00
N ARG A 933 3.56 34.15 2.69
CA ARG A 933 2.27 34.10 1.96
C ARG A 933 1.05 34.35 2.85
N TYR A 934 1.20 34.29 4.17
CA TYR A 934 0.11 34.52 5.11
C TYR A 934 -0.04 36.03 5.40
N PRO A 935 -1.26 36.61 5.33
CA PRO A 935 -1.48 38.05 5.49
C PRO A 935 -1.38 38.53 6.94
N THR A 936 -1.36 37.61 7.91
CA THR A 936 -1.27 37.88 9.36
C THR A 936 -0.14 37.09 10.00
N SER A 937 0.46 37.62 11.06
CA SER A 937 1.41 36.88 11.92
C SER A 937 0.70 35.83 12.80
N VAL A 938 1.48 35.04 13.56
CA VAL A 938 0.94 34.14 14.61
C VAL A 938 0.29 34.97 15.72
N GLU A 939 0.98 36.01 16.18
CA GLU A 939 0.52 36.91 17.24
C GLU A 939 -0.71 37.72 16.84
N GLU A 940 -0.93 37.94 15.55
CA GLU A 940 -2.13 38.60 15.02
C GLU A 940 -3.35 37.67 15.07
N ASP A 941 -3.21 36.44 14.61
CA ASP A 941 -4.29 35.45 14.69
C ASP A 941 -4.60 35.06 16.14
N GLU A 942 -3.60 34.96 17.02
CA GLU A 942 -3.81 34.79 18.47
C GLU A 942 -4.54 35.99 19.10
N ARG A 943 -4.34 37.21 18.59
CA ARG A 943 -5.15 38.39 18.98
C ARG A 943 -6.57 38.33 18.42
N LEU A 944 -6.77 37.87 17.18
CA LEU A 944 -8.11 37.72 16.59
C LEU A 944 -8.95 36.70 17.37
N LEU A 945 -8.40 35.53 17.69
CA LEU A 945 -9.09 34.51 18.49
C LEU A 945 -9.41 34.97 19.91
N SER A 946 -8.51 35.74 20.56
CA SER A 946 -8.70 36.19 21.94
C SER A 946 -9.54 37.45 22.12
N GLN A 947 -9.70 38.28 21.09
CA GLN A 947 -10.58 39.46 21.13
C GLN A 947 -12.07 39.12 20.91
N GLY A 948 -12.35 38.01 20.23
CA GLY A 948 -13.71 37.59 19.90
C GLY A 948 -14.40 38.48 18.86
N GLY A 949 -15.68 38.20 18.59
CA GLY A 949 -16.47 38.95 17.60
C GLY A 949 -16.26 38.53 16.14
N LEU A 950 -15.40 37.52 15.89
CA LEU A 950 -15.30 36.83 14.60
C LEU A 950 -16.61 36.07 14.29
N SER A 951 -16.88 35.80 13.01
CA SER A 951 -17.83 34.74 12.63
C SER A 951 -17.20 33.36 12.90
N GLU A 952 -18.01 32.31 13.06
CA GLU A 952 -17.49 30.96 13.26
C GLU A 952 -16.58 30.52 12.10
N ARG A 953 -16.93 30.86 10.85
CA ARG A 953 -16.11 30.54 9.67
C ARG A 953 -14.75 31.23 9.69
N HIS A 954 -14.72 32.53 9.94
CA HIS A 954 -13.46 33.26 10.10
C HIS A 954 -12.66 32.73 11.30
N ARG A 955 -13.30 32.41 12.44
CA ARG A 955 -12.64 31.76 13.58
C ARG A 955 -11.97 30.44 13.17
N MET A 956 -12.65 29.60 12.39
CA MET A 956 -12.10 28.33 11.93
C MET A 956 -10.95 28.51 10.93
N ALA A 957 -11.06 29.46 9.99
CA ALA A 957 -9.98 29.80 9.06
C ALA A 957 -8.72 30.28 9.82
N VAL A 958 -8.91 31.12 10.84
CA VAL A 958 -7.84 31.60 11.73
C VAL A 958 -7.19 30.45 12.48
N VAL A 959 -7.95 29.46 12.99
CA VAL A 959 -7.36 28.28 13.66
C VAL A 959 -6.48 27.46 12.70
N VAL A 960 -6.97 27.14 11.50
CA VAL A 960 -6.19 26.35 10.51
C VAL A 960 -4.87 27.02 10.17
N ARG A 961 -4.92 28.30 9.76
CA ARG A 961 -3.71 29.03 9.34
C ARG A 961 -2.77 29.38 10.49
N LEU A 962 -3.29 29.42 11.73
CA LEU A 962 -2.48 29.54 12.95
C LEU A 962 -1.73 28.23 13.26
N GLY A 963 -2.37 27.06 13.04
CA GLY A 963 -1.73 25.75 13.10
C GLY A 963 -0.57 25.64 12.11
N GLU A 964 -0.85 25.94 10.83
CA GLU A 964 0.13 25.97 9.74
C GLU A 964 1.33 26.88 10.07
N LYS A 965 1.07 28.14 10.49
CA LYS A 965 2.15 29.07 10.88
C LYS A 965 2.93 28.65 12.14
N ARG A 966 2.32 27.91 13.07
CA ARG A 966 3.02 27.37 14.25
C ARG A 966 4.02 26.30 13.83
N LEU A 967 3.65 25.39 12.93
CA LEU A 967 4.58 24.41 12.33
C LEU A 967 5.77 25.11 11.67
N LEU A 968 5.53 26.07 10.77
CA LEU A 968 6.59 26.83 10.09
C LEU A 968 7.53 27.55 11.08
N ARG A 969 6.99 28.04 12.21
CA ARG A 969 7.76 28.64 13.31
C ARG A 969 8.62 27.63 14.05
N GLU A 970 8.08 26.45 14.33
CA GLU A 970 8.77 25.34 14.98
C GLU A 970 9.89 24.77 14.08
N THR A 971 9.64 24.56 12.78
CA THR A 971 10.66 24.14 11.80
C THR A 971 11.86 25.10 11.78
N LYS A 972 11.60 26.42 11.75
CA LYS A 972 12.68 27.43 11.80
C LYS A 972 13.50 27.36 13.09
N ALA A 973 12.85 27.16 14.24
CA ALA A 973 13.52 27.04 15.53
C ALA A 973 14.40 25.78 15.59
N GLN A 974 13.91 24.66 15.04
CA GLN A 974 14.62 23.39 14.94
C GLN A 974 15.87 23.50 14.03
N LEU A 975 15.71 24.06 12.82
CA LEU A 975 16.82 24.30 11.89
C LEU A 975 17.89 25.26 12.49
N ALA A 976 17.49 26.27 13.25
CA ALA A 976 18.41 27.18 13.93
C ALA A 976 19.24 26.47 15.03
N GLN A 977 18.58 25.66 15.87
CA GLN A 977 19.27 24.92 16.94
C GLN A 977 20.28 23.90 16.40
N SER A 978 19.98 23.26 15.26
CA SER A 978 20.91 22.34 14.57
C SER A 978 22.20 23.04 14.13
N ALA A 979 22.13 24.31 13.74
CA ALA A 979 23.29 25.12 13.39
C ALA A 979 24.11 25.53 14.62
N GLU A 980 23.46 25.90 15.73
CA GLU A 980 24.15 26.41 16.93
C GLU A 980 24.98 25.32 17.64
N GLN A 981 24.42 24.12 17.86
CA GLN A 981 25.09 23.06 18.64
C GLN A 981 26.44 22.62 18.07
N GLU A 982 26.63 22.68 16.74
CA GLU A 982 27.94 22.37 16.14
C GLU A 982 29.00 23.46 16.31
N THR A 983 28.61 24.72 16.52
CA THR A 983 29.58 25.80 16.73
C THR A 983 30.33 25.62 18.05
N GLU A 984 29.65 25.20 19.11
CA GLU A 984 30.26 24.80 20.39
C GLU A 984 31.11 23.54 20.26
N GLY A 985 30.60 22.51 19.57
CA GLY A 985 31.36 21.29 19.25
C GLY A 985 32.65 21.56 18.45
N SER A 986 32.70 22.68 17.71
CA SER A 986 33.87 23.15 16.97
C SER A 986 34.80 24.06 17.76
N SER A 987 34.32 24.78 18.79
CA SER A 987 35.15 25.63 19.64
C SER A 987 35.97 24.80 20.64
N GLY A 988 35.35 23.79 21.27
CA GLY A 988 35.99 22.90 22.25
C GLY A 988 37.19 22.11 21.71
N LYS A 989 37.29 21.91 20.38
CA LYS A 989 38.44 21.25 19.74
C LYS A 989 39.66 22.16 19.53
N LYS A 990 39.53 23.49 19.61
CA LYS A 990 40.69 24.42 19.57
C LYS A 990 41.40 24.52 20.92
N ALA A 991 40.67 24.43 22.04
CA ALA A 991 41.22 24.55 23.40
C ALA A 991 42.10 23.37 23.88
N LYS A 992 42.34 22.35 23.03
CA LYS A 992 43.24 21.21 23.32
C LYS A 992 44.47 21.14 22.39
N ARG A 993 44.80 22.23 21.69
CA ARG A 993 46.05 22.41 20.93
C ARG A 993 46.63 23.82 21.11
N SER A 994 47.00 24.11 22.36
CA SER A 994 47.85 25.23 22.78
C SER A 994 48.72 24.76 23.95
#